data_AF-D2VJU3-F1
#
_entry.id   AF-D2VJU3-F1
#
_cell.length_a   1.000
_cell.length_b   1.000
_cell.length_c   1.000
_cell.angle_alpha   90.00
_cell.angle_beta   90.00
_cell.angle_gamma   90.00
#
_symmetry.space_group_name_H-M   'P 1'
#
loop_
_entity.id
_entity.type
_entity.pdbx_description
1 polymer ?
#
loop_
_entity_poly.entity_id
_entity_poly.type
_entity_poly.pdbx_seq_one_letter_code
_entity_poly.pdbx_strand_id
1 'polypeptide(L)'
;MKVNSQVHNESTLSAENTDSSSSLDPQYIYIDKNIDEELICPICFLPFIDPTSHGSCGSTFCSTCVENVHDCPICRGEDFKKNCSSVKSIKNMLDKLEVQCRMCKNVVLRGELKIHQEKYCSFLEAYFEADELKRKLEGDYQEKLKSLQQDYQEKSDELERKYEELNQKLTNDTKKLVEEITSGFNEKKETLLQEWNQRNEILTQQLELKEKNFANQVYTREKLENCNKPIHLNVRGTVITVALGDFIHNDRESDNVFKKMFTGEYPCYQTSFNSKFDAPIYFIDCDLTVFYSILNWLKFGIVEKSIDVKFKLLLAGSCQQFGIQHLRKNLLQYSNLRGTEFCGYDFSGMDLNLTQFQGSNLKGCDFNHCTLSNTNFQNCELSGCNFSNSFMKSCDFTGSNIRDCNLENVNLMNGNVFNNCTIKNADLREVTDLSSFKGSSFEQVEFQLLTSLKGTSNVFTNIKGFIPFTLISNIINEIYYDDTNSDTISKELYSNTGTQLVPQLLYRGSRDGFKAIDFHSKCDNQGATLTIIKSAEHNQIFGGFTSKSWKSPKQREVVEDSSAFIFKFVKESGAQFHKFKRSSFTLRNATVLQEGLLPTFGVMLLKPGHDFTISSDCNLNYNSKSNFGIAFELPKGFQERNEQTESYLAGSHQFRVEEIEVFKITL
;
A
#
# COMPACT_ATOMS: atom_id res chain seq x y z
N MET A 1 -27.21 30.64 24.72
CA MET A 1 -27.47 31.44 25.94
C MET A 1 -28.20 30.58 26.96
N LYS A 2 -28.16 30.93 28.25
CA LYS A 2 -28.70 30.10 29.35
C LYS A 2 -30.23 30.21 29.52
N VAL A 3 -30.76 29.13 30.09
CA VAL A 3 -32.11 28.81 30.57
C VAL A 3 -32.65 29.78 31.64
N ASN A 4 -33.97 30.04 31.62
CA ASN A 4 -34.95 30.04 32.74
C ASN A 4 -36.20 30.85 32.33
N SER A 5 -37.40 30.26 32.19
CA SER A 5 -38.35 29.76 33.21
C SER A 5 -39.11 30.86 33.97
N GLN A 6 -40.44 30.95 33.79
CA GLN A 6 -41.41 30.82 34.90
C GLN A 6 -42.86 30.85 34.39
N VAL A 7 -43.72 30.12 35.11
CA VAL A 7 -45.18 30.04 34.94
C VAL A 7 -45.82 30.54 36.23
N HIS A 8 -46.77 31.46 36.10
CA HIS A 8 -47.78 31.98 37.05
C HIS A 8 -48.71 32.86 36.17
N ASN A 9 -50.03 33.05 36.31
CA ASN A 9 -51.08 32.64 37.24
C ASN A 9 -52.45 32.93 36.52
N GLU A 10 -53.67 32.57 36.95
CA GLU A 10 -54.16 31.95 38.19
C GLU A 10 -55.53 31.20 38.01
N SER A 11 -56.13 30.88 39.16
CA SER A 11 -57.48 30.46 39.57
C SER A 11 -58.67 31.36 39.06
N THR A 12 -59.98 31.08 39.24
CA THR A 12 -60.78 30.17 40.12
C THR A 12 -62.29 30.21 39.75
N LEU A 13 -63.12 29.34 40.36
CA LEU A 13 -64.59 29.45 40.63
C LEU A 13 -65.52 29.46 39.37
N SER A 14 -66.46 28.52 39.14
CA SER A 14 -67.57 27.95 39.93
C SER A 14 -68.87 28.77 39.98
N ALA A 15 -69.94 28.20 39.42
CA ALA A 15 -71.34 28.26 39.85
C ALA A 15 -72.06 27.15 39.05
N GLU A 16 -72.64 26.09 39.61
CA GLU A 16 -73.69 26.00 40.65
C GLU A 16 -75.01 26.66 40.28
N ASN A 17 -76.08 26.06 40.83
CA ASN A 17 -77.46 26.50 40.93
C ASN A 17 -78.41 26.08 39.78
N THR A 18 -79.59 25.50 40.06
CA THR A 18 -80.18 25.05 41.35
C THR A 18 -81.40 24.17 41.07
N ASP A 19 -81.78 23.34 42.05
CA ASP A 19 -83.13 23.11 42.63
C ASP A 19 -84.38 23.16 41.71
N SER A 20 -85.43 22.38 41.94
CA SER A 20 -86.07 22.11 43.23
C SER A 20 -87.00 20.89 43.07
N SER A 21 -87.02 19.89 43.96
CA SER A 21 -87.65 19.93 45.28
C SER A 21 -89.06 20.55 45.29
N SER A 22 -90.10 19.76 45.03
CA SER A 22 -91.34 19.80 45.82
C SER A 22 -92.20 18.59 45.43
N SER A 23 -92.27 17.55 46.25
CA SER A 23 -93.03 17.50 47.50
C SER A 23 -94.52 17.78 47.27
N LEU A 24 -95.32 16.72 47.37
CA LEU A 24 -96.59 16.74 48.12
C LEU A 24 -97.44 17.99 47.91
N ASP A 25 -97.85 18.25 46.66
CA ASP A 25 -99.03 19.07 46.42
C ASP A 25 -100.20 18.40 47.18
N PRO A 26 -100.77 19.02 48.23
CA PRO A 26 -101.25 18.28 49.42
C PRO A 26 -102.50 17.37 49.31
N GLN A 27 -102.91 16.96 48.10
CA GLN A 27 -104.04 16.07 47.76
C GLN A 27 -105.42 16.56 48.24
N TYR A 28 -105.61 16.67 49.56
CA TYR A 28 -106.75 17.32 50.21
C TYR A 28 -106.43 18.78 50.52
N ILE A 29 -107.38 19.69 50.30
CA ILE A 29 -107.29 21.07 50.78
C ILE A 29 -108.27 21.17 51.96
N TYR A 30 -107.79 21.00 53.18
CA TYR A 30 -108.61 21.15 54.38
C TYR A 30 -109.02 22.61 54.57
N ILE A 31 -110.27 22.83 54.98
CA ILE A 31 -110.83 24.18 55.14
C ILE A 31 -110.74 24.63 56.61
N ASP A 32 -110.95 23.71 57.55
CA ASP A 32 -110.80 23.98 58.98
C ASP A 32 -109.35 24.29 59.35
N LYS A 33 -109.18 25.35 60.15
CA LYS A 33 -107.86 25.83 60.61
C LYS A 33 -107.46 25.29 61.97
N ASN A 34 -108.44 24.95 62.81
CA ASN A 34 -108.23 24.35 64.13
C ASN A 34 -108.67 22.89 64.09
N ILE A 35 -107.92 22.07 63.37
CA ILE A 35 -108.09 20.61 63.38
C ILE A 35 -107.45 20.08 64.67
N ASP A 36 -108.11 19.10 65.29
CA ASP A 36 -107.66 18.48 66.54
C ASP A 36 -106.21 17.96 66.42
N GLU A 37 -105.38 18.20 67.43
CA GLU A 37 -103.98 17.80 67.44
C GLU A 37 -103.80 16.28 67.30
N GLU A 38 -104.78 15.48 67.75
CA GLU A 38 -104.79 14.02 67.54
C GLU A 38 -104.92 13.60 66.06
N LEU A 39 -105.34 14.51 65.18
CA LEU A 39 -105.49 14.29 63.74
C LEU A 39 -104.35 14.88 62.90
N ILE A 40 -103.33 15.46 63.56
CA ILE A 40 -102.19 16.11 62.92
C ILE A 40 -100.96 15.19 62.95
N CYS A 41 -100.22 15.15 61.84
CA CYS A 41 -99.00 14.38 61.71
C CYS A 41 -97.81 15.05 62.43
N PRO A 42 -97.11 14.35 63.36
CA PRO A 42 -95.96 14.92 64.08
C PRO A 42 -94.74 15.27 63.21
N ILE A 43 -94.70 14.86 61.94
CA ILE A 43 -93.57 15.12 61.02
C ILE A 43 -93.82 16.39 60.20
N CYS A 44 -94.96 16.48 59.53
CA CYS A 44 -95.28 17.62 58.65
C CYS A 44 -96.16 18.68 59.31
N PHE A 45 -96.67 18.42 60.53
CA PHE A 45 -97.59 19.29 61.27
C PHE A 45 -98.87 19.67 60.50
N LEU A 46 -99.25 18.84 59.52
CA LEU A 46 -100.50 18.94 58.75
C LEU A 46 -101.44 17.78 59.11
N PRO A 47 -102.76 17.92 58.89
CA PRO A 47 -103.72 16.84 59.07
C PRO A 47 -103.35 15.60 58.23
N PHE A 48 -103.56 14.40 58.77
CA PHE A 48 -103.07 13.18 58.11
C PHE A 48 -103.65 12.98 56.70
N ILE A 49 -102.77 12.86 55.70
CA ILE A 49 -103.18 12.55 54.30
C ILE A 49 -103.61 11.09 54.18
N ASP A 50 -102.84 10.15 54.74
CA ASP A 50 -103.28 8.79 55.03
C ASP A 50 -102.54 8.28 56.29
N PRO A 51 -103.23 8.12 57.44
CA PRO A 51 -102.57 7.81 58.71
C PRO A 51 -101.97 6.40 58.72
N THR A 52 -100.78 6.27 59.31
CA THR A 52 -100.01 5.03 59.45
C THR A 52 -99.42 4.98 60.87
N SER A 53 -99.73 3.95 61.65
CA SER A 53 -99.24 3.83 63.03
C SER A 53 -97.96 3.00 63.10
N HIS A 54 -97.01 3.39 63.96
CA HIS A 54 -95.87 2.54 64.28
C HIS A 54 -96.27 1.43 65.27
N GLY A 55 -95.96 0.17 64.95
CA GLY A 55 -96.41 -1.02 65.66
C GLY A 55 -95.87 -1.15 67.09
N SER A 56 -94.67 -0.63 67.37
CA SER A 56 -94.02 -0.78 68.67
C SER A 56 -94.35 0.33 69.68
N CYS A 57 -94.65 1.55 69.21
CA CYS A 57 -94.90 2.71 70.08
C CYS A 57 -96.30 3.32 69.93
N GLY A 58 -97.12 2.84 68.99
CA GLY A 58 -98.50 3.27 68.78
C GLY A 58 -98.70 4.64 68.11
N SER A 59 -97.66 5.47 68.01
CA SER A 59 -97.71 6.80 67.39
C SER A 59 -98.08 6.75 65.91
N THR A 60 -98.82 7.77 65.42
CA THR A 60 -99.36 7.80 64.04
C THR A 60 -98.75 8.93 63.21
N PHE A 61 -98.49 8.66 61.93
CA PHE A 61 -97.78 9.50 60.97
C PHE A 61 -98.47 9.48 59.59
N CYS A 62 -98.21 10.45 58.71
CA CYS A 62 -98.62 10.36 57.30
C CYS A 62 -97.80 9.30 56.55
N SER A 63 -98.45 8.49 55.72
CA SER A 63 -97.82 7.50 54.84
C SER A 63 -96.65 8.05 54.02
N THR A 64 -96.84 9.16 53.32
CA THR A 64 -95.80 9.83 52.49
C THR A 64 -94.70 10.52 53.30
N CYS A 65 -94.95 10.82 54.58
CA CYS A 65 -93.89 11.28 55.48
C CYS A 65 -92.99 10.11 55.92
N VAL A 66 -93.56 8.94 56.22
CA VAL A 66 -92.77 7.76 56.60
C VAL A 66 -92.11 7.05 55.42
N GLU A 67 -92.63 7.21 54.18
CA GLU A 67 -91.96 6.69 52.97
C GLU A 67 -90.57 7.31 52.71
N ASN A 68 -90.25 8.44 53.35
CA ASN A 68 -88.94 9.10 53.28
C ASN A 68 -88.15 9.06 54.60
N VAL A 69 -88.56 8.26 55.59
CA VAL A 69 -87.89 8.15 56.89
C VAL A 69 -87.81 6.67 57.30
N HIS A 70 -86.59 6.15 57.40
CA HIS A 70 -86.36 4.72 57.69
C HIS A 70 -86.71 4.31 59.13
N ASP A 71 -86.46 5.18 60.11
CA ASP A 71 -86.70 4.93 61.53
C ASP A 71 -87.89 5.75 62.08
N CYS A 72 -88.66 5.21 63.02
CA CYS A 72 -89.71 5.96 63.72
C CYS A 72 -89.13 7.23 64.39
N PRO A 73 -89.59 8.46 64.05
CA PRO A 73 -89.05 9.69 64.62
C PRO A 73 -89.13 9.79 66.15
N ILE A 74 -90.02 9.01 66.78
CA ILE A 74 -90.28 9.03 68.21
C ILE A 74 -89.50 7.91 68.94
N CYS A 75 -89.56 6.66 68.47
CA CYS A 75 -88.94 5.51 69.17
C CYS A 75 -87.78 4.83 68.43
N ARG A 76 -87.48 5.24 67.20
CA ARG A 76 -86.45 4.70 66.29
C ARG A 76 -86.54 3.19 65.99
N GLY A 77 -87.76 2.63 66.00
CA GLY A 77 -88.04 1.32 65.41
C GLY A 77 -88.58 1.42 63.98
N GLU A 78 -88.55 0.32 63.22
CA GLU A 78 -88.85 0.30 61.78
C GLU A 78 -90.29 -0.17 61.41
N ASP A 79 -91.03 -0.81 62.32
CA ASP A 79 -92.26 -1.58 62.03
C ASP A 79 -93.53 -0.71 61.93
N PHE A 80 -93.72 -0.01 60.80
CA PHE A 80 -94.93 0.78 60.50
C PHE A 80 -96.07 -0.04 59.90
N LYS A 81 -97.30 0.16 60.40
CA LYS A 81 -98.51 -0.59 60.00
C LYS A 81 -99.66 0.33 59.60
N LYS A 82 -100.08 0.24 58.33
CA LYS A 82 -101.14 1.07 57.71
C LYS A 82 -102.59 0.73 58.15
N ASN A 83 -102.82 -0.36 58.90
CA ASN A 83 -104.16 -0.91 59.16
C ASN A 83 -104.41 -1.41 60.60
N CYS A 84 -103.82 -0.78 61.62
CA CYS A 84 -104.12 -1.11 63.03
C CYS A 84 -105.41 -0.43 63.55
N SER A 85 -105.86 -0.79 64.75
CA SER A 85 -107.10 -0.26 65.36
C SER A 85 -107.08 1.26 65.59
N SER A 86 -105.96 1.84 66.03
CA SER A 86 -105.86 3.30 66.24
C SER A 86 -105.98 4.07 64.92
N VAL A 87 -105.31 3.61 63.86
CA VAL A 87 -105.37 4.19 62.50
C VAL A 87 -106.80 4.25 61.99
N LYS A 88 -107.60 3.18 62.17
CA LYS A 88 -109.02 3.18 61.77
C LYS A 88 -109.83 4.22 62.52
N SER A 89 -109.57 4.42 63.81
CA SER A 89 -110.26 5.45 64.60
C SER A 89 -109.92 6.86 64.09
N ILE A 90 -108.62 7.14 63.88
CA ILE A 90 -108.14 8.42 63.34
C ILE A 90 -108.71 8.67 61.92
N LYS A 91 -108.72 7.65 61.05
CA LYS A 91 -109.26 7.77 59.68
C LYS A 91 -110.76 8.09 59.68
N ASN A 92 -111.55 7.44 60.53
CA ASN A 92 -112.97 7.74 60.71
C ASN A 92 -113.25 9.16 61.26
N MET A 93 -112.28 9.77 61.95
CA MET A 93 -112.38 11.16 62.40
C MET A 93 -111.98 12.14 61.29
N LEU A 94 -110.87 11.88 60.59
CA LEU A 94 -110.44 12.66 59.42
C LEU A 94 -111.49 12.69 58.30
N ASP A 95 -112.18 11.57 58.06
CA ASP A 95 -113.18 11.45 56.99
C ASP A 95 -114.41 12.36 57.20
N LYS A 96 -114.60 12.88 58.42
CA LYS A 96 -115.62 13.87 58.79
C LYS A 96 -115.14 15.33 58.68
N LEU A 97 -113.87 15.57 58.38
CA LEU A 97 -113.35 16.93 58.18
C LEU A 97 -113.79 17.45 56.81
N GLU A 98 -114.11 18.75 56.75
CA GLU A 98 -114.46 19.43 55.52
C GLU A 98 -113.20 19.74 54.69
N VAL A 99 -113.22 19.26 53.44
CA VAL A 99 -112.17 19.49 52.45
C VAL A 99 -112.75 20.12 51.19
N GLN A 100 -111.97 21.00 50.57
CA GLN A 100 -112.32 21.61 49.31
C GLN A 100 -111.95 20.68 48.15
N CYS A 101 -112.92 20.37 47.30
CA CYS A 101 -112.67 19.68 46.05
C CYS A 101 -111.78 20.56 45.15
N ARG A 102 -110.58 20.07 44.81
CA ARG A 102 -109.60 20.83 43.99
C ARG A 102 -110.14 21.31 42.65
N MET A 103 -111.15 20.62 42.11
CA MET A 103 -111.65 20.79 40.75
C MET A 103 -112.80 21.80 40.69
N CYS A 104 -113.90 21.56 41.40
CA CYS A 104 -115.06 22.47 41.44
C CYS A 104 -115.02 23.52 42.57
N LYS A 105 -114.06 23.43 43.49
CA LYS A 105 -113.91 24.26 44.69
C LYS A 105 -115.05 24.19 45.73
N ASN A 106 -116.00 23.25 45.57
CA ASN A 106 -117.02 22.99 46.59
C ASN A 106 -116.45 22.30 47.83
N VAL A 107 -117.09 22.53 48.97
CA VAL A 107 -116.80 21.90 50.25
C VAL A 107 -117.51 20.55 50.35
N VAL A 108 -116.79 19.50 50.74
CA VAL A 108 -117.33 18.15 50.96
C VAL A 108 -116.60 17.48 52.12
N LEU A 109 -117.21 16.46 52.74
CA LEU A 109 -116.54 15.65 53.74
C LEU A 109 -115.40 14.85 53.09
N ARG A 110 -114.25 14.73 53.77
CA ARG A 110 -113.06 14.06 53.24
C ARG A 110 -113.30 12.62 52.78
N GLY A 111 -114.09 11.85 53.52
CA GLY A 111 -114.45 10.48 53.15
C GLY A 111 -115.28 10.40 51.85
N GLU A 112 -116.04 11.45 51.55
CA GLU A 112 -116.90 11.55 50.37
C GLU A 112 -116.21 12.19 49.16
N LEU A 113 -115.06 12.88 49.35
CA LEU A 113 -114.39 13.66 48.30
C LEU A 113 -114.13 12.84 47.03
N LYS A 114 -113.69 11.58 47.15
CA LYS A 114 -113.43 10.72 45.99
C LYS A 114 -114.71 10.44 45.19
N ILE A 115 -115.80 10.11 45.88
CA ILE A 115 -117.11 9.86 45.26
C ILE A 115 -117.65 11.16 44.63
N HIS A 116 -117.44 12.30 45.29
CA HIS A 116 -117.74 13.61 44.73
C HIS A 116 -116.97 13.87 43.43
N GLN A 117 -115.64 13.70 43.43
CA GLN A 117 -114.79 13.92 42.25
C GLN A 117 -115.16 13.00 41.08
N GLU A 118 -115.44 11.72 41.33
CA GLU A 118 -115.72 10.73 40.29
C GLU A 118 -117.16 10.77 39.73
N LYS A 119 -118.15 11.27 40.49
CA LYS A 119 -119.58 11.19 40.10
C LYS A 119 -120.38 12.49 40.14
N TYR A 120 -119.94 13.47 40.92
CA TYR A 120 -120.75 14.67 41.24
C TYR A 120 -120.03 16.00 40.99
N CYS A 121 -118.76 15.97 40.59
CA CYS A 121 -117.95 17.13 40.28
C CYS A 121 -118.15 17.57 38.83
N SER A 122 -118.89 18.66 38.62
CA SER A 122 -119.29 19.20 37.30
C SER A 122 -118.15 19.63 36.36
N PHE A 123 -116.89 19.60 36.81
CA PHE A 123 -115.71 20.07 36.06
C PHE A 123 -114.69 18.96 35.77
N LEU A 124 -115.11 17.68 35.84
CA LEU A 124 -114.22 16.53 35.61
C LEU A 124 -113.70 16.47 34.15
N GLU A 125 -114.59 16.62 33.17
CA GLU A 125 -114.25 16.51 31.75
C GLU A 125 -113.27 17.60 31.30
N ALA A 126 -113.55 18.87 31.65
CA ALA A 126 -112.71 20.01 31.31
C ALA A 126 -111.26 19.93 31.84
N TYR A 127 -111.03 19.21 32.95
CA TYR A 127 -109.67 19.01 33.49
C TYR A 127 -108.88 17.97 32.69
N PHE A 128 -109.54 16.92 32.19
CA PHE A 128 -108.89 15.91 31.34
C PHE A 128 -108.48 16.49 29.98
N GLU A 129 -109.34 17.31 29.36
CA GLU A 129 -109.03 17.99 28.09
C GLU A 129 -107.78 18.88 28.20
N ALA A 130 -107.62 19.59 29.33
CA ALA A 130 -106.47 20.46 29.56
C ALA A 130 -105.14 19.69 29.73
N ASP A 131 -105.17 18.53 30.38
CA ASP A 131 -103.98 17.68 30.56
C ASP A 131 -103.56 16.98 29.25
N GLU A 132 -104.52 16.56 28.42
CA GLU A 132 -104.24 16.02 27.09
C GLU A 132 -103.61 17.08 26.18
N LEU A 133 -104.14 18.31 26.18
CA LEU A 133 -103.58 19.43 25.43
C LEU A 133 -102.14 19.75 25.86
N LYS A 134 -101.86 19.74 27.17
CA LYS A 134 -100.52 19.95 27.72
C LYS A 134 -99.53 18.90 27.23
N ARG A 135 -99.88 17.60 27.33
CA ARG A 135 -99.01 16.51 26.87
C ARG A 135 -98.73 16.58 25.37
N LYS A 136 -99.68 17.05 24.57
CA LYS A 136 -99.49 17.28 23.13
C LYS A 136 -98.49 18.42 22.85
N LEU A 137 -98.64 19.57 23.53
CA LEU A 137 -97.72 20.70 23.42
C LEU A 137 -96.28 20.36 23.88
N GLU A 138 -96.14 19.54 24.93
CA GLU A 138 -94.83 19.03 25.37
C GLU A 138 -94.20 18.10 24.32
N GLY A 139 -94.99 17.28 23.64
CA GLY A 139 -94.55 16.47 22.50
C GLY A 139 -94.06 17.32 21.33
N ASP A 140 -94.88 18.26 20.85
CA ASP A 140 -94.56 19.18 19.75
C ASP A 140 -93.28 19.99 20.04
N TYR A 141 -93.09 20.42 21.30
CA TYR A 141 -91.89 21.13 21.74
C TYR A 141 -90.64 20.25 21.66
N GLN A 142 -90.71 18.99 22.12
CA GLN A 142 -89.58 18.05 22.09
C GLN A 142 -89.18 17.66 20.67
N GLU A 143 -90.14 17.46 19.76
CA GLU A 143 -89.82 17.23 18.34
C GLU A 143 -89.13 18.44 17.70
N LYS A 144 -89.62 19.65 17.97
CA LYS A 144 -89.01 20.88 17.47
C LYS A 144 -87.60 21.10 18.03
N LEU A 145 -87.37 20.75 19.30
CA LEU A 145 -86.05 20.84 19.93
C LEU A 145 -85.05 19.89 19.27
N LYS A 146 -85.45 18.64 19.00
CA LYS A 146 -84.63 17.67 18.26
C LYS A 146 -84.29 18.13 16.85
N SER A 147 -85.27 18.67 16.12
CA SER A 147 -85.05 19.20 14.77
C SER A 147 -84.04 20.36 14.76
N LEU A 148 -84.11 21.27 15.74
CA LEU A 148 -83.15 22.37 15.90
C LEU A 148 -81.75 21.88 16.28
N GLN A 149 -81.65 20.86 17.15
CA GLN A 149 -80.36 20.24 17.49
C GLN A 149 -79.71 19.56 16.29
N GLN A 150 -80.49 18.89 15.44
CA GLN A 150 -80.00 18.26 14.23
C GLN A 150 -79.52 19.31 13.20
N ASP A 151 -80.30 20.35 12.92
CA ASP A 151 -79.91 21.44 12.00
C ASP A 151 -78.66 22.21 12.50
N TYR A 152 -78.50 22.36 13.81
CA TYR A 152 -77.27 22.91 14.40
C TYR A 152 -76.07 21.99 14.20
N GLN A 153 -76.22 20.68 14.45
CA GLN A 153 -75.14 19.70 14.26
C GLN A 153 -74.71 19.62 12.79
N GLU A 154 -75.66 19.52 11.85
CA GLU A 154 -75.36 19.45 10.42
C GLU A 154 -74.58 20.68 9.92
N LYS A 155 -74.90 21.88 10.45
CA LYS A 155 -74.15 23.12 10.16
C LYS A 155 -72.77 23.16 10.82
N SER A 156 -72.64 22.62 12.04
CA SER A 156 -71.35 22.48 12.71
C SER A 156 -70.42 21.58 11.90
N ASP A 157 -70.91 20.40 11.50
CA ASP A 157 -70.18 19.41 10.70
C ASP A 157 -69.84 19.94 9.28
N GLU A 158 -70.67 20.82 8.71
CA GLU A 158 -70.36 21.52 7.45
C GLU A 158 -69.25 22.58 7.62
N LEU A 159 -69.30 23.36 8.71
CA LEU A 159 -68.28 24.37 9.04
C LEU A 159 -66.92 23.74 9.35
N GLU A 160 -66.90 22.63 10.09
CA GLU A 160 -65.68 21.91 10.44
C GLU A 160 -65.00 21.34 9.19
N ARG A 161 -65.74 20.67 8.30
CA ARG A 161 -65.22 20.23 6.99
C ARG A 161 -64.64 21.36 6.14
N LYS A 162 -65.34 22.51 6.08
CA LYS A 162 -64.85 23.70 5.36
C LYS A 162 -63.57 24.28 5.98
N TYR A 163 -63.44 24.22 7.30
CA TYR A 163 -62.23 24.63 8.01
C TYR A 163 -61.05 23.68 7.70
N GLU A 164 -61.28 22.37 7.74
CA GLU A 164 -60.26 21.36 7.40
C GLU A 164 -59.77 21.51 5.95
N GLU A 165 -60.69 21.62 4.97
CA GLU A 165 -60.36 21.84 3.56
C GLU A 165 -59.51 23.11 3.36
N LEU A 166 -59.90 24.23 4.00
CA LEU A 166 -59.18 25.50 3.89
C LEU A 166 -57.79 25.43 4.54
N ASN A 167 -57.68 24.77 5.70
CA ASN A 167 -56.41 24.62 6.43
C ASN A 167 -55.44 23.68 5.68
N GLN A 168 -55.95 22.59 5.10
CA GLN A 168 -55.16 21.69 4.25
C GLN A 168 -54.66 22.44 3.00
N LYS A 169 -55.51 23.25 2.36
CA LYS A 169 -55.12 24.07 1.22
C LYS A 169 -54.02 25.08 1.60
N LEU A 170 -54.22 25.84 2.68
CA LEU A 170 -53.23 26.81 3.18
C LEU A 170 -51.88 26.14 3.50
N THR A 171 -51.91 24.94 4.07
CA THR A 171 -50.71 24.14 4.38
C THR A 171 -49.97 23.72 3.11
N ASN A 172 -50.69 23.30 2.06
CA ASN A 172 -50.09 22.93 0.78
C ASN A 172 -49.50 24.15 0.05
N ASP A 173 -50.24 25.27 0.01
CA ASP A 173 -49.80 26.51 -0.64
C ASP A 173 -48.57 27.11 0.07
N THR A 174 -48.53 27.12 1.41
CA THR A 174 -47.36 27.58 2.18
C THR A 174 -46.16 26.65 2.02
N LYS A 175 -46.35 25.33 2.02
CA LYS A 175 -45.27 24.36 1.76
C LYS A 175 -44.65 24.59 0.39
N LYS A 176 -45.48 24.72 -0.65
CA LYS A 176 -45.03 24.99 -2.03
C LYS A 176 -44.24 26.30 -2.12
N LEU A 177 -44.72 27.37 -1.49
CA LEU A 177 -44.03 28.66 -1.46
C LEU A 177 -42.66 28.56 -0.77
N VAL A 178 -42.56 27.81 0.34
CA VAL A 178 -41.29 27.56 1.04
C VAL A 178 -40.32 26.75 0.17
N GLU A 179 -40.79 25.74 -0.54
CA GLU A 179 -39.98 24.95 -1.47
C GLU A 179 -39.46 25.82 -2.64
N GLU A 180 -40.32 26.65 -3.26
CA GLU A 180 -39.93 27.58 -4.33
C GLU A 180 -38.88 28.61 -3.86
N ILE A 181 -39.10 29.25 -2.70
CA ILE A 181 -38.14 30.22 -2.12
C ILE A 181 -36.82 29.54 -1.75
N THR A 182 -36.86 28.35 -1.15
CA THR A 182 -35.66 27.61 -0.73
C THR A 182 -34.84 27.16 -1.94
N SER A 183 -35.51 26.69 -3.00
CA SER A 183 -34.87 26.32 -4.26
C SER A 183 -34.14 27.51 -4.90
N GLY A 184 -34.85 28.64 -5.10
CA GLY A 184 -34.25 29.84 -5.69
C GLY A 184 -33.13 30.47 -4.84
N PHE A 185 -33.19 30.34 -3.51
CA PHE A 185 -32.09 30.74 -2.64
C PHE A 185 -30.87 29.83 -2.79
N ASN A 186 -31.07 28.52 -2.86
CA ASN A 186 -29.98 27.55 -3.02
C ASN A 186 -29.29 27.67 -4.38
N GLU A 187 -30.06 27.77 -5.47
CA GLU A 187 -29.52 28.00 -6.82
C GLU A 187 -28.65 29.25 -6.85
N LYS A 188 -29.16 30.38 -6.34
CA LYS A 188 -28.42 31.65 -6.28
C LYS A 188 -27.19 31.57 -5.38
N LYS A 189 -27.25 30.83 -4.27
CA LYS A 189 -26.11 30.57 -3.38
C LYS A 189 -25.03 29.75 -4.08
N GLU A 190 -25.40 28.72 -4.82
CA GLU A 190 -24.46 27.90 -5.59
C GLU A 190 -23.80 28.71 -6.72
N THR A 191 -24.58 29.52 -7.47
CA THR A 191 -24.01 30.44 -8.47
C THR A 191 -22.98 31.40 -7.86
N LEU A 192 -23.33 32.07 -6.75
CA LEU A 192 -22.41 32.99 -6.06
C LEU A 192 -21.17 32.28 -5.51
N LEU A 193 -21.29 31.03 -5.06
CA LEU A 193 -20.16 30.24 -4.59
C LEU A 193 -19.24 29.80 -5.74
N GLN A 194 -19.80 29.45 -6.90
CA GLN A 194 -19.04 29.17 -8.12
C GLN A 194 -18.28 30.42 -8.61
N GLU A 195 -18.95 31.57 -8.70
CA GLU A 195 -18.31 32.86 -9.04
C GLU A 195 -17.18 33.22 -8.07
N TRP A 196 -17.40 33.04 -6.76
CA TRP A 196 -16.38 33.31 -5.74
C TRP A 196 -15.18 32.37 -5.83
N ASN A 197 -15.43 31.06 -6.03
CA ASN A 197 -14.37 30.07 -6.24
C ASN A 197 -13.53 30.38 -7.48
N GLN A 198 -14.18 30.63 -8.63
CA GLN A 198 -13.50 30.97 -9.88
C GLN A 198 -12.67 32.25 -9.75
N ARG A 199 -13.21 33.27 -9.07
CA ARG A 199 -12.50 34.53 -8.84
C ARG A 199 -11.29 34.36 -7.91
N ASN A 200 -11.38 33.51 -6.90
CA ASN A 200 -10.27 33.18 -6.01
C ASN A 200 -9.18 32.35 -6.71
N GLU A 201 -9.56 31.43 -7.59
CA GLU A 201 -8.60 30.66 -8.39
C GLU A 201 -7.79 31.59 -9.30
N ILE A 202 -8.47 32.48 -10.03
CA ILE A 202 -7.84 33.52 -10.85
C ILE A 202 -6.92 34.43 -10.01
N LEU A 203 -7.36 34.84 -8.82
CA LEU A 203 -6.55 35.68 -7.93
C LEU A 203 -5.29 34.95 -7.44
N THR A 204 -5.41 33.67 -7.08
CA THR A 204 -4.29 32.82 -6.65
C THR A 204 -3.27 32.65 -7.78
N GLN A 205 -3.72 32.32 -9.00
CA GLN A 205 -2.85 32.23 -10.17
C GLN A 205 -2.13 33.57 -10.48
N GLN A 206 -2.82 34.70 -10.30
CA GLN A 206 -2.20 36.03 -10.44
C GLN A 206 -1.17 36.35 -9.36
N LEU A 207 -1.39 35.88 -8.11
CA LEU A 207 -0.42 36.03 -7.02
C LEU A 207 0.83 35.20 -7.28
N GLU A 208 0.69 33.91 -7.62
CA GLU A 208 1.84 33.05 -7.98
C GLU A 208 2.67 33.62 -9.14
N LEU A 209 2.00 34.17 -10.16
CA LEU A 209 2.69 34.80 -11.30
C LEU A 209 3.45 36.06 -10.84
N LYS A 210 2.87 36.87 -9.95
CA LYS A 210 3.53 38.05 -9.38
C LYS A 210 4.71 37.67 -8.49
N GLU A 211 4.59 36.63 -7.68
CA GLU A 211 5.69 36.11 -6.84
C GLU A 211 6.85 35.60 -7.69
N LYS A 212 6.57 34.78 -8.72
CA LYS A 212 7.59 34.32 -9.69
C LYS A 212 8.26 35.50 -10.42
N ASN A 213 7.47 36.49 -10.85
CA ASN A 213 8.01 37.70 -11.48
C ASN A 213 8.87 38.53 -10.52
N PHE A 214 8.46 38.68 -9.26
CA PHE A 214 9.24 39.41 -8.25
C PHE A 214 10.53 38.67 -7.89
N ALA A 215 10.49 37.35 -7.70
CA ALA A 215 11.68 36.52 -7.48
C ALA A 215 12.66 36.62 -8.67
N ASN A 216 12.16 36.58 -9.90
CA ASN A 216 12.97 36.80 -11.11
C ASN A 216 13.56 38.22 -11.16
N GLN A 217 12.83 39.25 -10.72
CA GLN A 217 13.35 40.63 -10.64
C GLN A 217 14.45 40.76 -9.59
N VAL A 218 14.27 40.16 -8.40
CA VAL A 218 15.30 40.13 -7.35
C VAL A 218 16.55 39.40 -7.85
N TYR A 219 16.40 38.20 -8.40
CA TYR A 219 17.52 37.43 -8.97
C TYR A 219 18.23 38.18 -10.12
N THR A 220 17.47 38.83 -11.02
CA THR A 220 18.04 39.64 -12.10
C THR A 220 18.81 40.83 -11.56
N ARG A 221 18.30 41.47 -10.50
CA ARG A 221 18.96 42.60 -9.84
C ARG A 221 20.23 42.16 -9.11
N GLU A 222 20.20 41.08 -8.35
CA GLU A 222 21.40 40.50 -7.72
C GLU A 222 22.44 40.10 -8.76
N LYS A 223 22.01 39.48 -9.87
CA LYS A 223 22.88 39.16 -11.00
C LYS A 223 23.51 40.43 -11.58
N LEU A 224 22.75 41.49 -11.81
CA LEU A 224 23.28 42.78 -12.30
C LEU A 224 24.26 43.45 -11.30
N GLU A 225 23.92 43.48 -10.01
CA GLU A 225 24.76 44.07 -8.95
C GLU A 225 26.07 43.29 -8.77
N ASN A 226 26.06 41.96 -8.86
CA ASN A 226 27.25 41.12 -8.73
C ASN A 226 28.06 40.99 -10.04
N CYS A 227 27.42 41.07 -11.21
CA CYS A 227 28.07 40.90 -12.52
C CYS A 227 29.30 41.77 -12.73
N ASN A 228 29.33 42.98 -12.18
CA ASN A 228 30.47 43.91 -12.29
C ASN A 228 31.07 44.30 -10.93
N LYS A 229 30.70 43.63 -9.83
CA LYS A 229 31.21 43.93 -8.49
C LYS A 229 32.69 43.54 -8.41
N PRO A 230 33.62 44.49 -8.20
CA PRO A 230 35.04 44.18 -8.15
C PRO A 230 35.37 43.44 -6.85
N ILE A 231 36.18 42.39 -6.96
CA ILE A 231 36.82 41.69 -5.85
C ILE A 231 38.32 41.55 -6.10
N HIS A 232 39.11 41.48 -5.03
CA HIS A 232 40.56 41.35 -5.10
C HIS A 232 40.98 39.93 -4.70
N LEU A 233 41.73 39.26 -5.57
CA LEU A 233 42.27 37.93 -5.34
C LEU A 233 43.79 38.01 -5.25
N ASN A 234 44.38 37.44 -4.20
CA ASN A 234 45.82 37.24 -4.05
C ASN A 234 46.18 35.82 -4.52
N VAL A 235 46.61 35.72 -5.77
CA VAL A 235 47.04 34.47 -6.41
C VAL A 235 48.55 34.34 -6.17
N ARG A 236 48.93 33.58 -5.14
CA ARG A 236 50.34 33.32 -4.74
C ARG A 236 51.25 34.56 -4.68
N GLY A 237 50.75 35.67 -4.15
CA GLY A 237 51.48 36.94 -4.00
C GLY A 237 51.17 37.99 -5.06
N THR A 238 50.48 37.63 -6.15
CA THR A 238 50.01 38.58 -7.16
C THR A 238 48.57 38.96 -6.88
N VAL A 239 48.30 40.24 -6.60
CA VAL A 239 46.93 40.73 -6.41
C VAL A 239 46.32 41.14 -7.76
N ILE A 240 45.19 40.52 -8.10
CA ILE A 240 44.40 40.81 -9.30
C ILE A 240 42.98 41.23 -8.92
N THR A 241 42.36 42.07 -9.75
CA THR A 241 40.96 42.48 -9.60
C THR A 241 40.11 41.81 -10.67
N VAL A 242 39.00 41.21 -10.25
CA VAL A 242 38.07 40.45 -11.11
C VAL A 242 36.62 40.75 -10.72
N ALA A 243 35.64 40.37 -11.55
CA ALA A 243 34.24 40.59 -11.22
C ALA A 243 33.67 39.38 -10.47
N LEU A 244 32.90 39.61 -9.42
CA LEU A 244 32.32 38.55 -8.59
C LEU A 244 31.36 37.64 -9.40
N GLY A 245 30.60 38.23 -10.32
CA GLY A 245 29.65 37.50 -11.16
C GLY A 245 30.29 36.46 -12.09
N ASP A 246 31.58 36.61 -12.44
CA ASP A 246 32.34 35.62 -13.21
C ASP A 246 32.35 34.24 -12.52
N PHE A 247 32.21 34.22 -11.19
CA PHE A 247 32.19 33.01 -10.36
C PHE A 247 30.78 32.61 -9.95
N ILE A 248 29.99 33.55 -9.39
CA ILE A 248 28.69 33.24 -8.77
C ILE A 248 27.62 32.89 -9.82
N HIS A 249 27.61 33.62 -10.94
CA HIS A 249 26.59 33.47 -11.99
C HIS A 249 27.13 32.73 -13.22
N ASN A 250 28.07 31.81 -13.00
CA ASN A 250 28.70 31.04 -14.06
C ASN A 250 27.84 29.84 -14.48
N ASP A 251 27.09 30.00 -15.57
CA ASP A 251 26.22 28.93 -16.08
C ASP A 251 27.02 27.76 -16.71
N ARG A 252 28.32 27.94 -17.03
CA ARG A 252 29.19 26.86 -17.58
C ARG A 252 29.78 25.96 -16.49
N GLU A 253 30.07 26.51 -15.32
CA GLU A 253 30.69 25.79 -14.19
C GLU A 253 29.91 26.13 -12.91
N SER A 254 28.63 25.73 -12.89
CA SER A 254 27.64 26.16 -11.89
C SER A 254 27.94 25.72 -10.45
N ASP A 255 28.82 24.73 -10.27
CA ASP A 255 29.24 24.13 -9.00
C ASP A 255 30.69 24.46 -8.59
N ASN A 256 31.31 25.45 -9.24
CA ASN A 256 32.70 25.84 -8.99
C ASN A 256 32.96 26.28 -7.53
N VAL A 257 34.18 26.01 -7.03
CA VAL A 257 34.56 26.30 -5.64
C VAL A 257 34.53 27.80 -5.31
N PHE A 258 34.83 28.68 -6.27
CA PHE A 258 34.83 30.13 -6.02
C PHE A 258 33.42 30.67 -5.72
N LYS A 259 32.39 30.16 -6.40
CA LYS A 259 30.99 30.42 -6.05
C LYS A 259 30.73 30.05 -4.60
N LYS A 260 31.06 28.82 -4.21
CA LYS A 260 30.89 28.29 -2.83
C LYS A 260 31.62 29.10 -1.78
N MET A 261 32.82 29.60 -2.09
CA MET A 261 33.57 30.52 -1.23
C MET A 261 32.80 31.84 -1.02
N PHE A 262 32.25 32.43 -2.07
CA PHE A 262 31.57 33.73 -2.00
C PHE A 262 30.07 33.66 -1.63
N THR A 263 29.42 32.50 -1.69
CA THR A 263 28.09 32.24 -1.11
C THR A 263 28.15 31.86 0.37
N GLY A 264 29.34 31.57 0.91
CA GLY A 264 29.54 31.20 2.32
C GLY A 264 29.44 29.71 2.63
N GLU A 265 29.32 28.86 1.61
CA GLU A 265 29.37 27.39 1.75
C GLU A 265 30.79 26.90 2.10
N TYR A 266 31.83 27.64 1.67
CA TYR A 266 33.25 27.33 1.90
C TYR A 266 33.97 28.53 2.58
N PRO A 267 34.98 28.28 3.42
CA PRO A 267 35.70 29.34 4.12
C PRO A 267 36.51 30.22 3.15
N CYS A 268 36.33 31.54 3.26
CA CYS A 268 37.14 32.54 2.58
C CYS A 268 38.37 32.92 3.42
N TYR A 269 39.57 32.56 2.97
CA TYR A 269 40.82 33.02 3.58
C TYR A 269 41.21 34.39 3.02
N GLN A 270 41.39 35.38 3.90
CA GLN A 270 41.84 36.72 3.53
C GLN A 270 43.35 36.86 3.77
N THR A 271 44.07 37.54 2.88
CA THR A 271 45.46 37.93 3.14
C THR A 271 45.54 39.24 3.93
N SER A 272 46.66 39.46 4.61
CA SER A 272 46.91 40.63 5.47
C SER A 272 46.48 41.95 4.83
N PHE A 273 45.84 42.81 5.63
CA PHE A 273 45.28 44.08 5.18
C PHE A 273 46.35 44.97 4.53
N ASN A 274 46.05 45.53 3.36
CA ASN A 274 46.96 46.34 2.57
C ASN A 274 46.32 47.71 2.32
N SER A 275 46.98 48.80 2.74
CA SER A 275 46.46 50.17 2.62
C SER A 275 46.24 50.68 1.20
N LYS A 276 46.52 49.86 0.18
CA LYS A 276 46.19 50.12 -1.23
C LYS A 276 44.78 49.69 -1.65
N PHE A 277 44.06 48.92 -0.83
CA PHE A 277 42.75 48.39 -1.16
C PHE A 277 41.79 48.55 0.02
N ASP A 278 40.67 49.26 -0.21
CA ASP A 278 39.62 49.48 0.80
C ASP A 278 38.71 48.25 1.01
N ALA A 279 38.94 47.17 0.24
CA ALA A 279 38.16 45.94 0.24
C ALA A 279 39.04 44.71 0.54
N PRO A 280 38.48 43.63 1.13
CA PRO A 280 39.24 42.43 1.48
C PRO A 280 39.87 41.75 0.25
N ILE A 281 41.04 41.17 0.47
CA ILE A 281 41.80 40.45 -0.56
C ILE A 281 41.81 38.96 -0.21
N TYR A 282 41.26 38.13 -1.09
CA TYR A 282 41.06 36.70 -0.85
C TYR A 282 42.22 35.86 -1.41
N PHE A 283 42.76 34.94 -0.62
CA PHE A 283 43.90 34.10 -1.01
C PHE A 283 43.47 32.94 -1.91
N ILE A 284 44.19 32.74 -3.02
CA ILE A 284 44.04 31.60 -3.92
C ILE A 284 45.41 30.93 -4.09
N ASP A 285 45.53 29.68 -3.64
CA ASP A 285 46.73 28.86 -3.85
C ASP A 285 46.68 28.17 -5.22
N CYS A 286 47.04 28.91 -6.27
CA CYS A 286 47.15 28.43 -7.65
C CYS A 286 48.32 29.13 -8.35
N ASP A 287 48.95 28.49 -9.33
CA ASP A 287 49.86 29.20 -10.24
C ASP A 287 49.10 30.30 -10.99
N LEU A 288 49.72 31.48 -11.13
CA LEU A 288 49.07 32.65 -11.71
C LEU A 288 48.62 32.41 -13.16
N THR A 289 49.43 31.71 -13.95
CA THR A 289 49.16 31.43 -15.37
C THR A 289 48.03 30.41 -15.52
N VAL A 290 48.03 29.39 -14.65
CA VAL A 290 46.97 28.39 -14.57
C VAL A 290 45.65 29.03 -14.11
N PHE A 291 45.71 29.89 -13.10
CA PHE A 291 44.55 30.66 -12.65
C PHE A 291 44.00 31.58 -13.74
N TYR A 292 44.87 32.25 -14.52
CA TYR A 292 44.43 33.03 -15.69
C TYR A 292 43.70 32.18 -16.74
N SER A 293 44.13 30.93 -16.95
CA SER A 293 43.45 30.00 -17.86
C SER A 293 42.06 29.62 -17.35
N ILE A 294 41.93 29.34 -16.05
CA ILE A 294 40.63 29.10 -15.38
C ILE A 294 39.74 30.36 -15.46
N LEU A 295 40.30 31.54 -15.21
CA LEU A 295 39.58 32.81 -15.25
C LEU A 295 39.11 33.15 -16.67
N ASN A 296 39.92 32.90 -17.70
CA ASN A 296 39.54 33.09 -19.10
C ASN A 296 38.45 32.10 -19.54
N TRP A 297 38.47 30.86 -19.02
CA TRP A 297 37.37 29.91 -19.20
C TRP A 297 36.09 30.39 -18.51
N LEU A 298 36.17 30.81 -17.24
CA LEU A 298 35.02 31.30 -16.49
C LEU A 298 34.41 32.58 -17.09
N LYS A 299 35.23 33.51 -17.59
CA LYS A 299 34.75 34.71 -18.29
C LYS A 299 34.21 34.39 -19.68
N PHE A 300 35.07 33.86 -20.54
CA PHE A 300 34.86 33.87 -21.99
C PHE A 300 34.54 32.49 -22.58
N GLY A 301 34.72 31.40 -21.82
CA GLY A 301 34.64 30.04 -22.35
C GLY A 301 35.82 29.70 -23.28
N ILE A 302 36.95 30.38 -23.12
CA ILE A 302 38.14 30.24 -23.97
C ILE A 302 39.31 29.72 -23.15
N VAL A 303 40.01 28.73 -23.71
CA VAL A 303 41.36 28.31 -23.26
C VAL A 303 42.29 28.36 -24.47
N GLU A 304 43.52 28.81 -24.25
CA GLU A 304 44.50 29.00 -25.32
C GLU A 304 44.85 27.67 -26.00
N LYS A 305 44.80 27.63 -27.34
CA LYS A 305 44.99 26.38 -28.10
C LYS A 305 46.47 25.96 -28.23
N SER A 306 47.40 26.88 -27.99
CA SER A 306 48.85 26.69 -28.09
C SER A 306 49.49 26.19 -26.79
N ILE A 307 48.68 25.83 -25.79
CA ILE A 307 49.15 25.31 -24.49
C ILE A 307 49.81 23.94 -24.69
N ASP A 308 51.02 23.78 -24.15
CA ASP A 308 51.74 22.51 -24.18
C ASP A 308 51.09 21.44 -23.28
N VAL A 309 51.47 20.18 -23.51
CA VAL A 309 50.93 19.03 -22.76
C VAL A 309 51.14 19.18 -21.24
N LYS A 310 52.31 19.66 -20.81
CA LYS A 310 52.65 19.77 -19.38
C LYS A 310 51.77 20.79 -18.67
N PHE A 311 51.49 21.91 -19.31
CA PHE A 311 50.57 22.91 -18.78
C PHE A 311 49.11 22.43 -18.82
N LYS A 312 48.66 21.73 -19.87
CA LYS A 312 47.31 21.13 -19.90
C LYS A 312 47.06 20.22 -18.69
N LEU A 313 48.06 19.45 -18.27
CA LEU A 313 47.98 18.55 -17.11
C LEU A 313 47.91 19.34 -15.79
N LEU A 314 48.77 20.36 -15.63
CA LEU A 314 48.75 21.24 -14.46
C LEU A 314 47.40 21.96 -14.34
N LEU A 315 46.85 22.43 -15.46
CA LEU A 315 45.52 23.01 -15.55
C LEU A 315 44.42 21.99 -15.23
N ALA A 316 44.51 20.75 -15.69
CA ALA A 316 43.53 19.70 -15.35
C ALA A 316 43.49 19.41 -13.85
N GLY A 317 44.66 19.33 -13.18
CA GLY A 317 44.75 19.18 -11.73
C GLY A 317 44.18 20.38 -10.97
N SER A 318 44.49 21.60 -11.37
CA SER A 318 43.88 22.80 -10.76
C SER A 318 42.38 22.90 -11.03
N CYS A 319 41.91 22.52 -12.22
CA CYS A 319 40.48 22.45 -12.50
C CYS A 319 39.76 21.45 -11.58
N GLN A 320 40.38 20.31 -11.26
CA GLN A 320 39.85 19.37 -10.27
C GLN A 320 39.75 19.99 -8.87
N GLN A 321 40.82 20.66 -8.42
CA GLN A 321 40.86 21.37 -7.13
C GLN A 321 39.79 22.46 -7.00
N PHE A 322 39.48 23.18 -8.09
CA PHE A 322 38.53 24.30 -8.09
C PHE A 322 37.11 23.93 -8.59
N GLY A 323 36.84 22.66 -8.89
CA GLY A 323 35.52 22.20 -9.36
C GLY A 323 35.14 22.66 -10.77
N ILE A 324 36.14 22.88 -11.64
CA ILE A 324 36.00 23.37 -13.02
C ILE A 324 35.90 22.17 -13.98
N GLN A 325 34.79 21.43 -13.86
CA GLN A 325 34.67 20.08 -14.43
C GLN A 325 34.51 20.08 -15.95
N HIS A 326 33.78 21.03 -16.53
CA HIS A 326 33.55 21.06 -17.98
C HIS A 326 34.82 21.43 -18.75
N LEU A 327 35.66 22.31 -18.19
CA LEU A 327 37.01 22.50 -18.72
C LEU A 327 37.84 21.23 -18.55
N ARG A 328 38.00 20.72 -17.31
CA ARG A 328 38.83 19.54 -17.02
C ARG A 328 38.56 18.42 -18.01
N LYS A 329 37.27 18.12 -18.22
CA LYS A 329 36.81 17.07 -19.12
C LYS A 329 37.43 17.17 -20.52
N ASN A 330 37.48 18.35 -21.13
CA ASN A 330 37.85 18.50 -22.54
C ASN A 330 39.33 18.87 -22.78
N LEU A 331 40.12 19.14 -21.74
CA LEU A 331 41.49 19.65 -21.86
C LEU A 331 42.43 18.75 -22.70
N LEU A 332 42.34 17.45 -22.52
CA LEU A 332 43.28 16.48 -23.09
C LEU A 332 42.82 15.87 -24.43
N GLN A 333 41.59 16.15 -24.87
CA GLN A 333 41.06 15.71 -26.16
C GLN A 333 42.05 16.03 -27.31
N TYR A 334 42.22 15.08 -28.25
CA TYR A 334 43.17 15.14 -29.37
C TYR A 334 44.67 15.31 -28.99
N SER A 335 45.07 15.16 -27.72
CA SER A 335 46.45 15.48 -27.32
C SER A 335 47.45 14.38 -27.72
N ASN A 336 48.67 14.80 -28.04
CA ASN A 336 49.79 13.89 -28.27
C ASN A 336 50.52 13.64 -26.96
N LEU A 337 50.28 12.48 -26.35
CA LEU A 337 50.79 12.05 -25.04
C LEU A 337 51.71 10.82 -25.20
N ARG A 338 52.41 10.66 -26.33
CA ARG A 338 53.26 9.49 -26.59
C ARG A 338 54.49 9.44 -25.67
N GLY A 339 54.83 8.25 -25.19
CA GLY A 339 56.00 8.00 -24.33
C GLY A 339 55.98 8.79 -23.02
N THR A 340 54.80 9.04 -22.46
CA THR A 340 54.63 9.83 -21.23
C THR A 340 54.60 8.94 -19.98
N GLU A 341 54.93 9.54 -18.83
CA GLU A 341 54.93 8.89 -17.51
C GLU A 341 53.77 9.44 -16.68
N PHE A 342 52.81 8.57 -16.35
CA PHE A 342 51.53 8.95 -15.74
C PHE A 342 51.09 8.01 -14.61
N CYS A 343 51.98 7.17 -14.05
CA CYS A 343 51.60 6.18 -13.03
C CYS A 343 50.67 6.73 -11.93
N GLY A 344 49.48 6.13 -11.80
CA GLY A 344 48.49 6.52 -10.79
C GLY A 344 47.72 7.82 -11.08
N TYR A 345 47.77 8.36 -12.29
CA TYR A 345 47.07 9.60 -12.63
C TYR A 345 45.55 9.41 -12.75
N ASP A 346 44.80 10.37 -12.22
CA ASP A 346 43.34 10.43 -12.30
C ASP A 346 42.89 11.12 -13.59
N PHE A 347 42.41 10.32 -14.54
CA PHE A 347 41.74 10.78 -15.76
C PHE A 347 40.20 10.71 -15.66
N SER A 348 39.63 10.38 -14.50
CA SER A 348 38.20 10.04 -14.35
C SER A 348 37.25 11.06 -14.99
N GLY A 349 36.25 10.57 -15.73
CA GLY A 349 35.24 11.38 -16.40
C GLY A 349 35.74 12.28 -17.55
N MET A 350 37.03 12.20 -17.93
CA MET A 350 37.58 13.04 -19.00
C MET A 350 37.17 12.57 -20.40
N ASP A 351 37.08 13.53 -21.32
CA ASP A 351 37.04 13.28 -22.75
C ASP A 351 38.48 13.20 -23.28
N LEU A 352 38.86 11.97 -23.59
CA LEU A 352 40.16 11.59 -24.13
C LEU A 352 40.04 11.12 -25.59
N ASN A 353 38.92 11.40 -26.27
CA ASN A 353 38.72 10.99 -27.66
C ASN A 353 39.91 11.43 -28.54
N LEU A 354 40.37 10.53 -29.41
CA LEU A 354 41.51 10.70 -30.34
C LEU A 354 42.89 10.95 -29.68
N THR A 355 43.02 10.81 -28.36
CA THR A 355 44.30 10.99 -27.65
C THR A 355 45.33 9.91 -28.04
N GLN A 356 46.59 10.31 -28.12
CA GLN A 356 47.69 9.46 -28.60
C GLN A 356 48.62 9.11 -27.42
N PHE A 357 48.42 7.96 -26.79
CA PHE A 357 49.19 7.51 -25.62
C PHE A 357 50.35 6.56 -25.96
N GLN A 358 50.65 6.27 -27.22
CA GLN A 358 51.55 5.16 -27.61
C GLN A 358 52.88 5.13 -26.84
N GLY A 359 53.23 3.95 -26.33
CA GLY A 359 54.46 3.73 -25.56
C GLY A 359 54.51 4.37 -24.17
N SER A 360 53.39 4.85 -23.64
CA SER A 360 53.34 5.51 -22.33
C SER A 360 53.19 4.54 -21.16
N ASN A 361 53.68 4.97 -20.01
CA ASN A 361 53.51 4.29 -18.75
C ASN A 361 52.32 4.88 -18.00
N LEU A 362 51.19 4.17 -18.05
CA LEU A 362 49.90 4.54 -17.50
C LEU A 362 49.51 3.65 -16.30
N LYS A 363 50.48 2.92 -15.72
CA LYS A 363 50.25 1.95 -14.65
C LYS A 363 49.37 2.51 -13.52
N GLY A 364 48.27 1.85 -13.22
CA GLY A 364 47.36 2.21 -12.12
C GLY A 364 46.57 3.50 -12.33
N CYS A 365 46.50 4.05 -13.55
CA CYS A 365 45.66 5.21 -13.85
C CYS A 365 44.17 4.90 -13.69
N ASP A 366 43.40 5.92 -13.31
CA ASP A 366 41.93 5.84 -13.28
C ASP A 366 41.33 6.49 -14.54
N PHE A 367 40.71 5.67 -15.38
CA PHE A 367 39.95 6.04 -16.58
C PHE A 367 38.45 5.78 -16.42
N ASN A 368 37.93 5.68 -15.19
CA ASN A 368 36.50 5.47 -14.97
C ASN A 368 35.67 6.58 -15.63
N HIS A 369 34.51 6.22 -16.18
CA HIS A 369 33.59 7.15 -16.87
C HIS A 369 34.19 7.99 -18.02
N CYS A 370 35.40 7.70 -18.51
CA CYS A 370 36.01 8.42 -19.62
C CYS A 370 35.33 8.13 -20.97
N THR A 371 35.44 9.07 -21.92
CA THR A 371 35.18 8.78 -23.34
C THR A 371 36.49 8.67 -24.10
N LEU A 372 36.74 7.49 -24.67
CA LEU A 372 38.05 7.06 -25.19
C LEU A 372 38.02 6.74 -26.69
N SER A 373 37.03 7.22 -27.44
CA SER A 373 36.84 6.84 -28.84
C SER A 373 38.06 7.21 -29.72
N ASN A 374 38.57 6.23 -30.47
CA ASN A 374 39.77 6.33 -31.30
C ASN A 374 41.05 6.70 -30.53
N THR A 375 41.11 6.41 -29.23
CA THR A 375 42.32 6.56 -28.41
C THR A 375 43.31 5.46 -28.75
N ASN A 376 44.60 5.81 -28.86
CA ASN A 376 45.63 4.85 -29.20
C ASN A 376 46.55 4.57 -28.00
N PHE A 377 46.45 3.35 -27.48
CA PHE A 377 47.17 2.76 -26.35
C PHE A 377 48.23 1.72 -26.79
N GLN A 378 48.67 1.73 -28.06
CA GLN A 378 49.68 0.79 -28.55
C GLN A 378 50.95 0.80 -27.67
N ASN A 379 51.44 -0.39 -27.33
CA ASN A 379 52.65 -0.61 -26.52
C ASN A 379 52.65 0.13 -25.15
N CYS A 380 51.48 0.43 -24.58
CA CYS A 380 51.39 1.07 -23.26
C CYS A 380 51.54 0.07 -22.11
N GLU A 381 52.12 0.53 -21.00
CA GLU A 381 52.04 -0.16 -19.71
C GLU A 381 50.75 0.29 -19.01
N LEU A 382 49.78 -0.61 -18.88
CA LEU A 382 48.43 -0.33 -18.36
C LEU A 382 48.10 -1.14 -17.11
N SER A 383 49.07 -1.81 -16.47
CA SER A 383 48.73 -2.72 -15.37
C SER A 383 48.04 -2.03 -14.19
N GLY A 384 46.97 -2.64 -13.67
CA GLY A 384 46.17 -2.09 -12.58
C GLY A 384 45.27 -0.90 -12.94
N CYS A 385 45.09 -0.56 -14.23
CA CYS A 385 44.22 0.55 -14.63
C CYS A 385 42.73 0.28 -14.38
N ASN A 386 41.99 1.31 -14.00
CA ASN A 386 40.53 1.26 -13.89
C ASN A 386 39.89 1.85 -15.14
N PHE A 387 39.25 1.04 -15.98
CA PHE A 387 38.49 1.48 -17.15
C PHE A 387 36.96 1.37 -16.94
N SER A 388 36.51 1.09 -15.72
CA SER A 388 35.09 0.77 -15.46
C SER A 388 34.14 1.88 -15.90
N ASN A 389 33.00 1.50 -16.48
CA ASN A 389 31.97 2.41 -16.99
C ASN A 389 32.47 3.43 -18.05
N SER A 390 33.63 3.21 -18.67
CA SER A 390 34.15 4.06 -19.75
C SER A 390 33.57 3.69 -21.12
N PHE A 391 33.47 4.67 -22.02
CA PHE A 391 33.03 4.47 -23.39
C PHE A 391 34.22 4.32 -24.34
N MET A 392 34.46 3.08 -24.80
CA MET A 392 35.61 2.71 -25.62
C MET A 392 35.18 2.22 -27.01
N LYS A 393 35.47 2.99 -28.06
CA LYS A 393 35.14 2.65 -29.45
C LYS A 393 36.34 2.88 -30.36
N SER A 394 36.67 1.93 -31.24
CA SER A 394 37.80 2.02 -32.16
C SER A 394 39.16 2.31 -31.49
N CYS A 395 39.36 1.88 -30.24
CA CYS A 395 40.62 2.05 -29.51
C CYS A 395 41.64 1.00 -29.95
N ASP A 396 42.93 1.33 -29.91
CA ASP A 396 44.01 0.37 -30.25
C ASP A 396 44.92 0.11 -29.06
N PHE A 397 44.86 -1.10 -28.53
CA PHE A 397 45.64 -1.60 -27.40
C PHE A 397 46.82 -2.49 -27.84
N THR A 398 47.15 -2.56 -29.13
CA THR A 398 48.11 -3.55 -29.67
C THR A 398 49.45 -3.51 -28.95
N GLY A 399 49.90 -4.67 -28.43
CA GLY A 399 51.15 -4.80 -27.68
C GLY A 399 51.16 -4.21 -26.26
N SER A 400 50.02 -3.78 -25.72
CA SER A 400 49.93 -3.23 -24.36
C SER A 400 49.84 -4.30 -23.27
N ASN A 401 50.22 -3.90 -22.04
CA ASN A 401 50.16 -4.74 -20.85
C ASN A 401 48.92 -4.37 -20.01
N ILE A 402 47.81 -5.10 -20.17
CA ILE A 402 46.52 -4.88 -19.50
C ILE A 402 46.25 -5.89 -18.37
N ARG A 403 47.30 -6.22 -17.61
CA ARG A 403 47.18 -7.07 -16.40
C ARG A 403 46.51 -6.32 -15.26
N ASP A 404 45.69 -7.03 -14.49
CA ASP A 404 45.00 -6.53 -13.30
C ASP A 404 44.09 -5.30 -13.57
N CYS A 405 43.67 -5.09 -14.82
CA CYS A 405 42.78 -4.01 -15.21
C CYS A 405 41.31 -4.31 -14.86
N ASN A 406 40.58 -3.30 -14.40
CA ASN A 406 39.12 -3.34 -14.30
C ASN A 406 38.48 -2.87 -15.61
N LEU A 407 37.72 -3.72 -16.31
CA LEU A 407 36.95 -3.40 -17.52
C LEU A 407 35.42 -3.60 -17.31
N GLU A 408 34.95 -3.53 -16.06
CA GLU A 408 33.53 -3.65 -15.70
C GLU A 408 32.65 -2.61 -16.43
N ASN A 409 31.52 -3.07 -16.97
CA ASN A 409 30.57 -2.26 -17.78
C ASN A 409 31.17 -1.57 -19.01
N VAL A 410 32.35 -1.98 -19.48
CA VAL A 410 32.95 -1.47 -20.72
C VAL A 410 32.31 -2.13 -21.93
N ASN A 411 31.70 -1.34 -22.81
CA ASN A 411 31.24 -1.84 -24.10
C ASN A 411 32.42 -2.00 -25.07
N LEU A 412 32.97 -3.22 -25.19
CA LEU A 412 34.05 -3.52 -26.13
C LEU A 412 33.58 -3.76 -27.58
N MET A 413 32.27 -3.84 -27.83
CA MET A 413 31.74 -3.95 -29.19
C MET A 413 32.06 -2.66 -29.96
N ASN A 414 32.25 -2.77 -31.29
CA ASN A 414 32.62 -1.69 -32.23
C ASN A 414 34.13 -1.34 -32.32
N GLY A 415 34.92 -2.26 -32.89
CA GLY A 415 36.16 -1.93 -33.58
C GLY A 415 37.40 -1.68 -32.73
N ASN A 416 37.34 -1.94 -31.42
CA ASN A 416 38.53 -1.94 -30.57
C ASN A 416 39.50 -3.08 -30.99
N VAL A 417 40.80 -2.84 -30.91
CA VAL A 417 41.86 -3.79 -31.31
C VAL A 417 42.73 -4.15 -30.11
N PHE A 418 42.82 -5.43 -29.78
CA PHE A 418 43.59 -5.95 -28.64
C PHE A 418 44.58 -7.02 -29.11
N ASN A 419 45.35 -6.74 -30.16
CA ASN A 419 46.29 -7.71 -30.72
C ASN A 419 47.55 -7.84 -29.84
N ASN A 420 48.04 -9.06 -29.63
CA ASN A 420 49.29 -9.35 -28.90
C ASN A 420 49.38 -8.67 -27.50
N CYS A 421 48.25 -8.51 -26.82
CA CYS A 421 48.19 -7.96 -25.46
C CYS A 421 48.53 -9.03 -24.42
N THR A 422 49.00 -8.61 -23.25
CA THR A 422 49.08 -9.50 -22.09
C THR A 422 47.95 -9.22 -21.12
N ILE A 423 47.17 -10.26 -20.80
CA ILE A 423 45.94 -10.18 -20.02
C ILE A 423 46.05 -11.13 -18.84
N LYS A 424 45.98 -10.59 -17.63
CA LYS A 424 46.02 -11.36 -16.39
C LYS A 424 45.04 -10.81 -15.38
N ASN A 425 44.26 -11.65 -14.70
CA ASN A 425 43.27 -11.25 -13.69
C ASN A 425 42.29 -10.12 -14.13
N ALA A 426 42.12 -9.90 -15.43
CA ALA A 426 41.28 -8.81 -15.95
C ALA A 426 39.80 -9.19 -15.83
N ASP A 427 38.98 -8.24 -15.41
CA ASP A 427 37.53 -8.40 -15.33
C ASP A 427 36.90 -8.26 -16.72
N LEU A 428 36.34 -9.34 -17.28
CA LEU A 428 35.72 -9.36 -18.61
C LEU A 428 34.24 -9.75 -18.56
N ARG A 429 33.55 -9.54 -17.42
CA ARG A 429 32.23 -10.13 -17.13
C ARG A 429 31.10 -9.77 -18.11
N GLU A 430 31.23 -8.70 -18.90
CA GLU A 430 30.22 -8.23 -19.88
C GLU A 430 30.72 -8.23 -21.34
N VAL A 431 31.81 -8.94 -21.65
CA VAL A 431 32.38 -8.97 -23.00
C VAL A 431 31.66 -10.01 -23.88
N THR A 432 31.05 -9.57 -24.98
CA THR A 432 30.20 -10.43 -25.84
C THR A 432 30.91 -11.01 -27.08
N ASP A 433 32.07 -10.44 -27.47
CA ASP A 433 32.90 -10.90 -28.57
C ASP A 433 34.40 -10.77 -28.21
N LEU A 434 35.17 -11.82 -28.50
CA LEU A 434 36.61 -11.91 -28.27
C LEU A 434 37.44 -11.84 -29.57
N SER A 435 36.80 -11.63 -30.74
CA SER A 435 37.46 -11.57 -32.05
C SER A 435 38.57 -10.50 -32.14
N SER A 436 38.47 -9.45 -31.34
CA SER A 436 39.43 -8.34 -31.22
C SER A 436 40.73 -8.69 -30.50
N PHE A 437 40.80 -9.82 -29.78
CA PHE A 437 41.94 -10.22 -28.94
C PHE A 437 42.94 -11.17 -29.66
N LYS A 438 43.15 -10.96 -30.96
CA LYS A 438 43.93 -11.89 -31.79
C LYS A 438 45.41 -11.93 -31.38
N GLY A 439 45.90 -13.13 -31.02
CA GLY A 439 47.30 -13.35 -30.63
C GLY A 439 47.63 -12.95 -29.20
N SER A 440 46.63 -12.57 -28.39
CA SER A 440 46.84 -12.15 -26.99
C SER A 440 46.97 -13.33 -26.03
N SER A 441 47.75 -13.14 -24.96
CA SER A 441 47.92 -14.12 -23.89
C SER A 441 46.91 -13.88 -22.78
N PHE A 442 46.24 -14.95 -22.34
CA PHE A 442 45.29 -14.94 -21.23
C PHE A 442 45.82 -15.84 -20.10
N GLU A 443 46.11 -15.25 -18.94
CA GLU A 443 46.57 -15.95 -17.74
C GLU A 443 45.62 -15.66 -16.58
N GLN A 444 45.09 -16.66 -15.87
CA GLN A 444 44.26 -16.43 -14.65
C GLN A 444 43.05 -15.47 -14.87
N VAL A 445 42.51 -15.38 -16.08
CA VAL A 445 41.31 -14.58 -16.41
C VAL A 445 40.04 -15.39 -16.12
N GLU A 446 39.07 -14.78 -15.45
CA GLU A 446 37.82 -15.44 -15.06
C GLU A 446 36.71 -15.26 -16.11
N PHE A 447 36.55 -16.25 -16.99
CA PHE A 447 35.58 -16.23 -18.09
C PHE A 447 34.16 -16.67 -17.69
N GLN A 448 33.86 -16.85 -16.40
CA GLN A 448 32.59 -17.45 -15.92
C GLN A 448 31.31 -16.68 -16.30
N LEU A 449 31.43 -15.43 -16.76
CA LEU A 449 30.32 -14.53 -17.05
C LEU A 449 30.22 -14.11 -18.53
N LEU A 450 31.00 -14.72 -19.43
CA LEU A 450 30.86 -14.55 -20.89
C LEU A 450 29.60 -15.26 -21.44
N THR A 451 28.42 -14.78 -21.04
CA THR A 451 27.12 -15.44 -21.21
C THR A 451 26.58 -15.54 -22.65
N SER A 452 27.21 -14.89 -23.64
CA SER A 452 26.61 -14.73 -24.98
C SER A 452 27.60 -14.75 -26.17
N LEU A 453 28.74 -15.45 -26.05
CA LEU A 453 29.75 -15.55 -27.11
C LEU A 453 29.20 -16.13 -28.44
N LYS A 454 29.04 -15.28 -29.45
CA LYS A 454 28.77 -15.70 -30.83
C LYS A 454 30.07 -15.92 -31.61
N GLY A 455 30.20 -17.05 -32.32
CA GLY A 455 31.15 -17.21 -33.44
C GLY A 455 32.60 -17.61 -33.10
N THR A 456 32.85 -18.28 -31.98
CA THR A 456 34.20 -18.42 -31.39
C THR A 456 35.00 -19.69 -31.73
N SER A 457 34.78 -20.34 -32.87
CA SER A 457 35.44 -21.61 -33.22
C SER A 457 36.98 -21.55 -33.33
N ASN A 458 37.55 -20.38 -33.64
CA ASN A 458 38.99 -20.22 -33.91
C ASN A 458 39.77 -19.38 -32.87
N VAL A 459 39.11 -18.85 -31.83
CA VAL A 459 39.78 -17.99 -30.83
C VAL A 459 40.41 -18.83 -29.71
N PHE A 460 39.76 -19.92 -29.30
CA PHE A 460 40.17 -20.73 -28.15
C PHE A 460 41.23 -21.81 -28.46
N THR A 461 41.51 -22.11 -29.73
CA THR A 461 42.39 -23.23 -30.13
C THR A 461 43.86 -23.05 -29.74
N ASN A 462 44.29 -21.84 -29.37
CA ASN A 462 45.66 -21.53 -28.97
C ASN A 462 45.84 -21.28 -27.44
N ILE A 463 44.78 -21.36 -26.63
CA ILE A 463 44.88 -21.17 -25.18
C ILE A 463 45.26 -22.52 -24.53
N LYS A 464 46.52 -22.65 -24.10
CA LYS A 464 46.99 -23.85 -23.40
C LYS A 464 46.21 -24.07 -22.10
N GLY A 465 45.73 -25.30 -21.91
CA GLY A 465 45.14 -25.76 -20.64
C GLY A 465 43.61 -25.65 -20.54
N PHE A 466 42.92 -24.99 -21.48
CA PHE A 466 41.47 -24.81 -21.39
C PHE A 466 40.68 -25.82 -22.24
N ILE A 467 39.51 -26.22 -21.74
CA ILE A 467 38.56 -27.12 -22.42
C ILE A 467 37.46 -26.24 -23.05
N PRO A 468 37.20 -26.32 -24.38
CA PRO A 468 36.27 -25.40 -25.03
C PRO A 468 34.87 -25.36 -24.41
N PHE A 469 34.26 -24.18 -24.29
CA PHE A 469 32.89 -24.03 -23.74
C PHE A 469 31.84 -24.83 -24.52
N THR A 470 32.00 -24.95 -25.85
CA THR A 470 31.21 -25.82 -26.73
C THR A 470 31.22 -27.28 -26.28
N LEU A 471 32.35 -27.73 -25.72
CA LEU A 471 32.57 -29.08 -25.21
C LEU A 471 31.72 -29.35 -23.94
N ILE A 472 31.65 -28.36 -23.06
CA ILE A 472 30.90 -28.41 -21.80
C ILE A 472 29.38 -28.35 -22.08
N SER A 473 28.96 -27.44 -22.96
CA SER A 473 27.56 -27.29 -23.40
C SER A 473 26.97 -28.60 -23.96
N ASN A 474 27.75 -29.35 -24.75
CA ASN A 474 27.32 -30.63 -25.29
C ASN A 474 27.05 -31.68 -24.20
N ILE A 475 27.83 -31.73 -23.12
CA ILE A 475 27.58 -32.64 -21.98
C ILE A 475 26.35 -32.18 -21.20
N ILE A 476 26.15 -30.88 -21.02
CA ILE A 476 25.01 -30.34 -20.26
C ILE A 476 23.69 -30.65 -20.95
N ASN A 477 23.60 -30.47 -22.26
CA ASN A 477 22.42 -30.86 -23.03
C ASN A 477 22.09 -32.36 -22.83
N GLU A 478 23.12 -33.22 -22.85
CA GLU A 478 23.01 -34.66 -22.60
C GLU A 478 22.68 -35.05 -21.14
N ILE A 479 22.81 -34.14 -20.17
CA ILE A 479 22.30 -34.35 -18.81
C ILE A 479 20.78 -34.17 -18.80
N TYR A 480 20.26 -33.08 -19.39
CA TYR A 480 18.82 -32.78 -19.35
C TYR A 480 17.96 -33.68 -20.25
N TYR A 481 18.48 -34.11 -21.42
CA TYR A 481 17.68 -34.93 -22.34
C TYR A 481 17.52 -36.41 -21.94
N ASP A 482 18.25 -36.89 -20.93
CA ASP A 482 18.23 -38.31 -20.51
C ASP A 482 17.25 -38.59 -19.35
N ASP A 483 16.88 -37.56 -18.56
CA ASP A 483 16.02 -37.70 -17.36
C ASP A 483 14.51 -37.49 -17.63
N THR A 484 14.11 -36.98 -18.82
CA THR A 484 12.69 -36.88 -19.20
C THR A 484 12.32 -37.81 -20.34
N ASN A 485 11.45 -38.79 -20.07
CA ASN A 485 10.73 -39.52 -21.11
C ASN A 485 10.02 -38.54 -22.05
N SER A 486 10.39 -38.58 -23.33
CA SER A 486 9.51 -38.37 -24.49
C SER A 486 8.35 -37.36 -24.31
N ASP A 487 8.66 -36.06 -24.24
CA ASP A 487 7.66 -35.03 -24.53
C ASP A 487 8.25 -33.86 -25.31
N THR A 488 7.71 -33.58 -26.50
CA THR A 488 8.17 -32.57 -27.45
C THR A 488 8.14 -31.14 -26.84
N ILE A 489 7.31 -30.95 -25.83
CA ILE A 489 7.08 -29.69 -25.10
C ILE A 489 8.34 -29.21 -24.37
N SER A 490 9.21 -30.11 -23.90
CA SER A 490 10.46 -29.71 -23.21
C SER A 490 11.45 -29.03 -24.16
N LYS A 491 11.49 -29.44 -25.44
CA LYS A 491 12.30 -28.75 -26.47
C LYS A 491 11.81 -27.34 -26.75
N GLU A 492 10.49 -27.12 -26.79
CA GLU A 492 9.92 -25.79 -27.00
C GLU A 492 10.08 -24.86 -25.77
N LEU A 493 9.99 -25.39 -24.55
CA LEU A 493 10.25 -24.60 -23.34
C LEU A 493 11.72 -24.14 -23.27
N TYR A 494 12.68 -24.99 -23.63
CA TYR A 494 14.09 -24.60 -23.72
C TYR A 494 14.39 -23.63 -24.87
N SER A 495 13.69 -23.70 -26.01
CA SER A 495 13.86 -22.71 -27.09
C SER A 495 13.19 -21.36 -26.79
N ASN A 496 12.09 -21.34 -26.03
CA ASN A 496 11.26 -20.14 -25.85
C ASN A 496 11.57 -19.31 -24.58
N THR A 497 12.34 -19.85 -23.63
CA THR A 497 12.71 -19.15 -22.37
C THR A 497 14.00 -18.35 -22.47
N GLY A 498 14.88 -18.65 -23.43
CA GLY A 498 16.10 -17.88 -23.71
C GLY A 498 17.21 -17.98 -22.66
N THR A 499 16.95 -18.55 -21.48
CA THR A 499 17.93 -18.75 -20.41
C THR A 499 18.77 -20.00 -20.68
N GLN A 500 19.90 -19.80 -21.36
CA GLN A 500 20.94 -20.82 -21.51
C GLN A 500 21.54 -21.12 -20.13
N LEU A 501 21.45 -22.37 -19.67
CA LEU A 501 21.97 -22.79 -18.36
C LEU A 501 23.50 -22.68 -18.32
N VAL A 502 24.00 -21.77 -17.50
CA VAL A 502 25.44 -21.51 -17.34
C VAL A 502 26.00 -22.42 -16.24
N PRO A 503 26.94 -23.35 -16.55
CA PRO A 503 27.63 -24.13 -15.53
C PRO A 503 28.57 -23.25 -14.71
N GLN A 504 28.42 -23.26 -13.38
CA GLN A 504 29.26 -22.48 -12.48
C GLN A 504 30.54 -23.26 -12.15
N LEU A 505 31.73 -22.72 -12.41
CA LEU A 505 33.01 -23.38 -12.08
C LEU A 505 33.29 -23.27 -10.58
N LEU A 506 33.20 -24.41 -9.88
CA LEU A 506 33.48 -24.50 -8.44
C LEU A 506 34.98 -24.56 -8.16
N TYR A 507 35.70 -25.40 -8.91
CA TYR A 507 37.09 -25.77 -8.62
C TYR A 507 37.88 -25.98 -9.91
N ARG A 508 39.12 -25.47 -9.96
CA ARG A 508 40.11 -25.74 -11.00
C ARG A 508 41.46 -26.03 -10.35
N GLY A 509 42.10 -27.15 -10.71
CA GLY A 509 43.38 -27.57 -10.13
C GLY A 509 44.49 -26.51 -10.22
N SER A 510 44.65 -25.89 -11.39
CA SER A 510 45.65 -24.81 -11.58
C SER A 510 45.33 -23.49 -10.86
N ARG A 511 44.09 -23.29 -10.39
CA ARG A 511 43.65 -22.09 -9.65
C ARG A 511 43.68 -22.31 -8.14
N ASP A 512 43.06 -23.41 -7.70
CA ASP A 512 42.72 -23.66 -6.29
C ASP A 512 43.73 -24.59 -5.59
N GLY A 513 44.60 -25.28 -6.35
CA GLY A 513 45.48 -26.33 -5.86
C GLY A 513 45.00 -27.72 -6.28
N PHE A 514 45.86 -28.74 -6.11
CA PHE A 514 45.59 -30.13 -6.53
C PHE A 514 45.45 -31.10 -5.34
N LYS A 515 45.27 -30.59 -4.10
CA LYS A 515 45.11 -31.44 -2.91
C LYS A 515 43.65 -31.76 -2.66
N ALA A 516 43.40 -32.88 -1.97
CA ALA A 516 42.04 -33.28 -1.63
C ALA A 516 41.31 -32.22 -0.76
N ILE A 517 42.05 -31.55 0.13
CA ILE A 517 41.51 -30.44 0.95
C ILE A 517 41.08 -29.23 0.11
N ASP A 518 41.81 -28.92 -0.97
CA ASP A 518 41.50 -27.81 -1.87
C ASP A 518 40.18 -28.09 -2.60
N PHE A 519 40.05 -29.29 -3.17
CA PHE A 519 38.83 -29.80 -3.80
C PHE A 519 37.63 -29.80 -2.84
N HIS A 520 37.75 -30.42 -1.66
CA HIS A 520 36.65 -30.52 -0.70
C HIS A 520 36.21 -29.14 -0.17
N SER A 521 37.13 -28.18 -0.02
CA SER A 521 36.78 -26.80 0.38
C SER A 521 35.87 -26.07 -0.62
N LYS A 522 35.82 -26.53 -1.89
CA LYS A 522 35.05 -25.92 -2.98
C LYS A 522 33.84 -26.75 -3.41
N CYS A 523 33.95 -28.07 -3.41
CA CYS A 523 32.99 -28.98 -4.06
C CYS A 523 32.06 -29.72 -3.10
N ASP A 524 32.37 -29.77 -1.80
CA ASP A 524 31.50 -30.42 -0.83
C ASP A 524 30.16 -29.68 -0.69
N ASN A 525 29.07 -30.45 -0.59
CA ASN A 525 27.70 -29.97 -0.43
C ASN A 525 27.15 -29.07 -1.56
N GLN A 526 27.79 -29.03 -2.75
CA GLN A 526 27.40 -28.11 -3.84
C GLN A 526 26.25 -28.58 -4.75
N GLY A 527 25.68 -29.77 -4.55
CA GLY A 527 24.64 -30.34 -5.40
C GLY A 527 25.22 -31.17 -6.56
N ALA A 528 24.54 -31.18 -7.69
CA ALA A 528 24.99 -31.90 -8.89
C ALA A 528 26.26 -31.26 -9.48
N THR A 529 27.20 -32.09 -9.91
CA THR A 529 28.48 -31.62 -10.45
C THR A 529 28.95 -32.41 -11.67
N LEU A 530 29.62 -31.69 -12.59
CA LEU A 530 30.33 -32.22 -13.75
C LEU A 530 31.83 -32.03 -13.52
N THR A 531 32.57 -33.14 -13.43
CA THR A 531 34.04 -33.16 -13.33
C THR A 531 34.66 -33.43 -14.69
N ILE A 532 35.67 -32.66 -15.08
CA ILE A 532 36.44 -32.85 -16.32
C ILE A 532 37.94 -32.87 -15.97
N ILE A 533 38.68 -33.83 -16.54
CA ILE A 533 40.07 -34.13 -16.21
C ILE A 533 40.88 -34.24 -17.51
N LYS A 534 42.08 -33.64 -17.53
CA LYS A 534 43.08 -33.79 -18.60
C LYS A 534 44.29 -34.57 -18.10
N SER A 535 44.68 -35.66 -18.79
CA SER A 535 45.91 -36.41 -18.47
C SER A 535 47.15 -35.78 -19.10
N ALA A 536 48.22 -35.65 -18.32
CA ALA A 536 49.43 -34.92 -18.72
C ALA A 536 50.26 -35.65 -19.78
N GLU A 537 50.46 -36.96 -19.63
CA GLU A 537 51.29 -37.76 -20.54
C GLU A 537 50.63 -37.99 -21.91
N HIS A 538 49.30 -38.14 -21.93
CA HIS A 538 48.57 -38.66 -23.09
C HIS A 538 47.58 -37.66 -23.71
N ASN A 539 47.43 -36.47 -23.13
CA ASN A 539 46.47 -35.44 -23.54
C ASN A 539 45.05 -36.02 -23.75
N GLN A 540 44.62 -36.95 -22.89
CA GLN A 540 43.24 -37.45 -22.92
C GLN A 540 42.37 -36.54 -22.07
N ILE A 541 41.15 -36.26 -22.53
CA ILE A 541 40.15 -35.51 -21.77
C ILE A 541 38.96 -36.44 -21.49
N PHE A 542 38.65 -36.63 -20.21
CA PHE A 542 37.61 -37.53 -19.72
C PHE A 542 37.01 -36.95 -18.42
N GLY A 543 35.99 -37.58 -17.88
CA GLY A 543 35.39 -37.12 -16.63
C GLY A 543 34.15 -37.88 -16.22
N GLY A 544 33.40 -37.30 -15.28
CA GLY A 544 32.17 -37.88 -14.76
C GLY A 544 31.18 -36.84 -14.24
N PHE A 545 29.90 -37.16 -14.35
CA PHE A 545 28.80 -36.38 -13.80
C PHE A 545 28.15 -37.15 -12.65
N THR A 546 27.74 -36.44 -11.60
CA THR A 546 26.88 -36.98 -10.54
C THR A 546 25.85 -35.94 -10.10
N SER A 547 24.63 -36.41 -9.81
CA SER A 547 23.56 -35.61 -9.20
C SER A 547 23.74 -35.39 -7.70
N LYS A 548 24.71 -36.09 -7.07
CA LYS A 548 24.94 -36.07 -5.63
C LYS A 548 26.08 -35.14 -5.25
N SER A 549 25.93 -34.46 -4.12
CA SER A 549 27.01 -33.64 -3.55
C SER A 549 28.19 -34.48 -3.10
N TRP A 550 29.40 -33.99 -3.35
CA TRP A 550 30.61 -34.49 -2.69
C TRP A 550 30.57 -34.23 -1.17
N LYS A 551 31.31 -35.06 -0.43
CA LYS A 551 31.60 -34.91 1.00
C LYS A 551 32.99 -35.50 1.28
N SER A 552 33.56 -35.13 2.43
CA SER A 552 34.87 -35.54 2.93
C SER A 552 34.79 -36.42 4.21
N PRO A 553 34.19 -37.63 4.18
CA PRO A 553 34.17 -38.50 5.35
C PRO A 553 35.56 -39.13 5.61
N LYS A 554 35.89 -39.33 6.89
CA LYS A 554 37.13 -39.99 7.35
C LYS A 554 37.20 -41.47 6.96
N GLN A 555 36.04 -42.12 6.90
CA GLN A 555 35.90 -43.48 6.40
C GLN A 555 35.25 -43.43 5.02
N ARG A 556 35.69 -44.32 4.13
CA ARG A 556 35.19 -44.42 2.76
C ARG A 556 33.68 -44.67 2.73
N GLU A 557 32.93 -43.72 2.16
CA GLU A 557 31.49 -43.84 1.91
C GLU A 557 31.27 -44.11 0.41
N VAL A 558 30.27 -44.94 0.08
CA VAL A 558 29.88 -45.25 -1.31
C VAL A 558 28.48 -44.69 -1.54
N VAL A 559 28.32 -43.93 -2.61
CA VAL A 559 27.08 -43.19 -2.89
C VAL A 559 26.33 -43.78 -4.07
N GLU A 560 25.02 -43.95 -3.87
CA GLU A 560 24.09 -44.35 -4.92
C GLU A 560 23.68 -43.16 -5.79
N ASP A 561 23.92 -43.26 -7.10
CA ASP A 561 23.44 -42.31 -8.09
C ASP A 561 23.03 -43.02 -9.38
N SER A 562 21.81 -42.76 -9.84
CA SER A 562 21.22 -43.36 -11.04
C SER A 562 21.46 -42.54 -12.30
N SER A 563 21.64 -41.22 -12.18
CA SER A 563 21.94 -40.33 -13.30
C SER A 563 23.44 -40.12 -13.51
N ALA A 564 24.28 -40.71 -12.65
CA ALA A 564 25.73 -40.68 -12.84
C ALA A 564 26.16 -41.39 -14.12
N PHE A 565 27.10 -40.77 -14.84
CA PHE A 565 27.78 -41.34 -15.99
C PHE A 565 29.22 -40.86 -16.03
N ILE A 566 30.07 -41.60 -16.74
CA ILE A 566 31.41 -41.13 -17.10
C ILE A 566 31.50 -40.89 -18.60
N PHE A 567 32.46 -40.09 -19.04
CA PHE A 567 32.61 -39.73 -20.45
C PHE A 567 34.07 -39.60 -20.87
N LYS A 568 34.32 -39.70 -22.18
CA LYS A 568 35.62 -39.45 -22.81
C LYS A 568 35.46 -38.71 -24.14
N PHE A 569 36.27 -37.69 -24.39
CA PHE A 569 36.29 -36.96 -25.65
C PHE A 569 37.00 -37.70 -26.78
N VAL A 570 36.48 -37.54 -28.00
CA VAL A 570 37.04 -38.15 -29.22
C VAL A 570 38.03 -37.20 -29.88
N LYS A 571 39.27 -37.65 -30.02
CA LYS A 571 40.42 -36.83 -30.45
C LYS A 571 40.32 -36.33 -31.90
N GLU A 572 39.46 -36.95 -32.72
CA GLU A 572 39.36 -36.69 -34.16
C GLU A 572 38.38 -35.59 -34.56
N SER A 573 37.41 -35.23 -33.69
CA SER A 573 36.39 -34.22 -34.00
C SER A 573 36.35 -33.04 -33.03
N GLY A 574 37.02 -33.14 -31.87
CA GLY A 574 37.18 -32.02 -30.92
C GLY A 574 35.89 -31.43 -30.35
N ALA A 575 34.73 -32.06 -30.60
CA ALA A 575 33.40 -31.60 -30.22
C ALA A 575 32.46 -32.74 -29.77
N GLN A 576 32.85 -34.00 -29.96
CA GLN A 576 32.04 -35.18 -29.61
C GLN A 576 32.69 -35.97 -28.47
N PHE A 577 31.85 -36.56 -27.62
CA PHE A 577 32.25 -37.45 -26.53
C PHE A 577 31.46 -38.75 -26.57
N HIS A 578 32.05 -39.79 -25.99
CA HIS A 578 31.32 -41.01 -25.65
C HIS A 578 30.83 -40.91 -24.21
N LYS A 579 29.52 -41.10 -24.01
CA LYS A 579 28.86 -41.23 -22.71
C LYS A 579 28.79 -42.70 -22.33
N PHE A 580 29.18 -43.04 -21.11
CA PHE A 580 29.15 -44.41 -20.59
C PHE A 580 28.22 -44.46 -19.38
N LYS A 581 27.07 -45.12 -19.57
CA LYS A 581 26.06 -45.30 -18.53
C LYS A 581 26.52 -46.35 -17.51
N ARG A 582 25.90 -46.33 -16.33
CA ARG A 582 26.16 -47.32 -15.27
C ARG A 582 25.68 -48.71 -15.70
N SER A 583 26.45 -49.75 -15.43
CA SER A 583 26.10 -51.13 -15.78
C SER A 583 24.85 -51.62 -15.03
N SER A 584 24.01 -52.39 -15.72
CA SER A 584 22.81 -53.03 -15.15
C SER A 584 23.13 -54.04 -14.03
N PHE A 585 24.32 -54.63 -14.03
CA PHE A 585 24.76 -55.58 -12.99
C PHE A 585 25.26 -54.91 -11.72
N THR A 586 25.68 -53.64 -11.79
CA THR A 586 26.11 -52.86 -10.61
C THR A 586 24.91 -52.20 -9.94
N LEU A 587 24.21 -52.99 -9.14
CA LEU A 587 23.24 -52.46 -8.20
C LEU A 587 23.97 -51.52 -7.22
N ARG A 588 23.55 -50.24 -7.25
CA ARG A 588 23.69 -49.21 -6.20
C ARG A 588 24.93 -48.31 -6.16
N ASN A 589 26.05 -48.62 -6.81
CA ASN A 589 27.30 -47.86 -6.52
C ASN A 589 27.78 -46.98 -7.69
N ALA A 590 27.87 -45.66 -7.49
CA ALA A 590 28.26 -44.72 -8.56
C ALA A 590 29.51 -43.89 -8.25
N THR A 591 29.59 -43.26 -7.08
CA THR A 591 30.74 -42.44 -6.65
C THR A 591 31.22 -42.86 -5.26
N VAL A 592 32.44 -42.47 -4.91
CA VAL A 592 33.06 -42.76 -3.60
C VAL A 592 33.55 -41.46 -2.98
N LEU A 593 33.21 -41.29 -1.70
CA LEU A 593 33.52 -40.11 -0.91
C LEU A 593 34.55 -40.47 0.17
N GLN A 594 35.64 -39.70 0.26
CA GLN A 594 36.70 -39.88 1.26
C GLN A 594 37.59 -38.62 1.33
N GLU A 595 37.90 -38.14 2.53
CA GLU A 595 38.66 -36.88 2.77
C GLU A 595 40.04 -36.76 2.08
N GLY A 596 40.64 -37.89 1.70
CA GLY A 596 41.97 -37.96 1.07
C GLY A 596 41.97 -38.08 -0.45
N LEU A 597 40.80 -38.06 -1.09
CA LEU A 597 40.63 -38.26 -2.53
C LEU A 597 39.91 -37.10 -3.20
N LEU A 598 40.24 -36.85 -4.45
CA LEU A 598 39.49 -35.99 -5.38
C LEU A 598 38.38 -36.87 -6.05
N PRO A 599 37.61 -36.38 -7.04
CA PRO A 599 36.50 -37.14 -7.63
C PRO A 599 36.86 -38.58 -7.99
N THR A 600 36.06 -39.50 -7.47
CA THR A 600 36.25 -40.95 -7.63
C THR A 600 34.94 -41.57 -8.10
N PHE A 601 35.00 -42.19 -9.28
CA PHE A 601 33.85 -42.77 -9.97
C PHE A 601 34.00 -44.28 -10.09
N GLY A 602 32.90 -44.97 -9.82
CA GLY A 602 32.76 -46.41 -9.90
C GLY A 602 33.32 -47.16 -8.69
N VAL A 603 32.60 -48.18 -8.25
CA VAL A 603 33.05 -49.21 -7.30
C VAL A 603 32.07 -50.37 -7.34
N MET A 604 32.57 -51.61 -7.27
CA MET A 604 31.71 -52.79 -7.15
C MET A 604 32.12 -53.63 -5.93
N LEU A 605 31.16 -54.09 -5.13
CA LEU A 605 31.44 -54.85 -3.91
C LEU A 605 32.19 -56.18 -4.16
N LEU A 606 32.03 -56.75 -5.36
CA LEU A 606 32.62 -58.03 -5.75
C LEU A 606 33.88 -57.91 -6.65
N LYS A 607 34.28 -56.69 -7.05
CA LYS A 607 35.49 -56.43 -7.84
C LYS A 607 36.27 -55.28 -7.20
N PRO A 608 37.48 -55.50 -6.63
CA PRO A 608 38.29 -54.41 -6.11
C PRO A 608 38.69 -53.44 -7.23
N GLY A 609 38.57 -52.14 -6.97
CA GLY A 609 38.94 -51.05 -7.88
C GLY A 609 37.87 -49.96 -8.01
N HIS A 610 38.16 -49.00 -8.89
CA HIS A 610 37.31 -47.86 -9.29
C HIS A 610 37.53 -47.59 -10.78
N ASP A 611 36.48 -47.20 -11.51
CA ASP A 611 36.60 -46.86 -12.94
C ASP A 611 37.62 -45.73 -13.15
N PHE A 612 37.57 -44.69 -12.31
CA PHE A 612 38.74 -43.84 -12.05
C PHE A 612 38.77 -43.23 -10.64
N THR A 613 39.97 -42.92 -10.17
CA THR A 613 40.25 -42.26 -8.88
C THR A 613 41.29 -41.18 -9.07
N ILE A 614 41.02 -39.96 -8.60
CA ILE A 614 42.02 -38.88 -8.55
C ILE A 614 42.55 -38.75 -7.12
N SER A 615 43.87 -38.80 -6.96
CA SER A 615 44.56 -38.68 -5.66
C SER A 615 44.99 -37.24 -5.37
N SER A 616 45.26 -36.92 -4.10
CA SER A 616 45.92 -35.64 -3.74
C SER A 616 47.26 -35.48 -4.48
N ASP A 617 47.58 -34.24 -4.85
CA ASP A 617 48.83 -33.85 -5.52
C ASP A 617 49.01 -34.56 -6.89
N CYS A 618 47.89 -34.85 -7.56
CA CYS A 618 47.81 -35.60 -8.83
C CYS A 618 48.52 -34.95 -10.02
N ASN A 619 48.89 -33.67 -9.93
CA ASN A 619 49.76 -33.00 -10.90
C ASN A 619 51.25 -33.37 -10.73
N LEU A 620 51.64 -33.83 -9.53
CA LEU A 620 53.02 -34.19 -9.19
C LEU A 620 53.25 -35.70 -9.15
N ASN A 621 52.22 -36.52 -8.93
CA ASN A 621 52.35 -37.96 -8.71
C ASN A 621 51.42 -38.84 -9.58
N TYR A 622 51.82 -40.10 -9.76
CA TYR A 622 51.09 -41.12 -10.54
C TYR A 622 50.12 -41.96 -9.68
N ASN A 623 49.59 -41.43 -8.58
CA ASN A 623 48.69 -42.18 -7.69
C ASN A 623 47.24 -42.20 -8.21
N SER A 624 46.87 -41.30 -9.12
CA SER A 624 45.59 -41.34 -9.83
C SER A 624 45.52 -42.56 -10.75
N LYS A 625 44.35 -43.23 -10.79
CA LYS A 625 44.16 -44.52 -11.47
C LYS A 625 42.95 -44.55 -12.39
N SER A 626 43.08 -45.30 -13.47
CA SER A 626 42.04 -45.62 -14.45
C SER A 626 41.89 -47.14 -14.55
N ASN A 627 40.71 -47.67 -14.26
CA ASN A 627 40.35 -49.10 -14.40
C ASN A 627 38.93 -49.22 -14.94
N PHE A 628 38.69 -48.60 -16.09
CA PHE A 628 37.37 -48.52 -16.68
C PHE A 628 36.76 -49.90 -16.96
N GLY A 629 35.48 -50.08 -16.65
CA GLY A 629 34.73 -51.34 -16.76
C GLY A 629 34.44 -52.02 -15.42
N ILE A 630 34.31 -51.26 -14.32
CA ILE A 630 33.98 -51.78 -12.99
C ILE A 630 32.50 -51.55 -12.66
N ALA A 631 32.02 -50.31 -12.78
CA ALA A 631 30.62 -49.92 -12.56
C ALA A 631 29.97 -49.22 -13.77
N PHE A 632 30.76 -48.76 -14.73
CA PHE A 632 30.27 -48.15 -15.97
C PHE A 632 30.46 -49.09 -17.17
N GLU A 633 29.57 -48.98 -18.16
CA GLU A 633 29.55 -49.87 -19.32
C GLU A 633 30.75 -49.63 -20.24
N LEU A 634 31.46 -50.71 -20.57
CA LEU A 634 32.57 -50.68 -21.53
C LEU A 634 32.08 -50.39 -22.97
N PRO A 635 32.94 -49.82 -23.83
CA PRO A 635 32.63 -49.66 -25.24
C PRO A 635 32.44 -51.03 -25.91
N LYS A 636 31.57 -51.11 -26.91
CA LYS A 636 31.28 -52.37 -27.64
C LYS A 636 32.57 -52.99 -28.19
N GLY A 637 32.84 -54.24 -27.82
CA GLY A 637 34.00 -55.01 -28.26
C GLY A 637 35.18 -55.04 -27.27
N PHE A 638 35.14 -54.28 -26.18
CA PHE A 638 36.17 -54.33 -25.13
C PHE A 638 35.89 -55.47 -24.12
N GLN A 639 36.97 -56.10 -23.63
CA GLN A 639 36.94 -57.12 -22.59
C GLN A 639 37.35 -56.52 -21.24
N GLU A 640 36.80 -57.02 -20.14
CA GLU A 640 37.16 -56.54 -18.79
C GLU A 640 38.63 -56.86 -18.42
N ARG A 641 39.27 -55.94 -17.68
CA ARG A 641 40.59 -56.14 -17.05
C ARG A 641 41.69 -56.56 -18.02
N ASN A 642 41.90 -55.72 -19.04
CA ASN A 642 43.06 -55.78 -19.90
C ASN A 642 43.71 -54.40 -20.04
N GLU A 643 44.95 -54.34 -20.52
CA GLU A 643 45.71 -53.10 -20.67
C GLU A 643 44.96 -52.04 -21.51
N GLN A 644 44.15 -52.48 -22.48
CA GLN A 644 43.32 -51.61 -23.33
C GLN A 644 42.15 -50.93 -22.59
N THR A 645 41.59 -51.56 -21.55
CA THR A 645 40.52 -50.97 -20.73
C THR A 645 41.07 -50.09 -19.61
N GLU A 646 42.16 -50.51 -18.97
CA GLU A 646 42.83 -49.70 -17.94
C GLU A 646 43.39 -48.38 -18.52
N SER A 647 43.97 -48.42 -19.71
CA SER A 647 44.44 -47.22 -20.43
C SER A 647 43.33 -46.40 -21.11
N TYR A 648 42.08 -46.89 -21.17
CA TYR A 648 41.07 -46.32 -22.07
C TYR A 648 40.75 -44.84 -21.78
N LEU A 649 40.53 -44.45 -20.52
CA LEU A 649 40.13 -43.08 -20.18
C LEU A 649 41.33 -42.12 -20.24
N ALA A 650 42.36 -42.38 -19.43
CA ALA A 650 43.47 -41.46 -19.21
C ALA A 650 44.67 -41.66 -20.17
N GLY A 651 44.71 -42.75 -20.92
CA GLY A 651 45.85 -43.17 -21.76
C GLY A 651 46.79 -44.18 -21.09
N SER A 652 46.66 -44.38 -19.78
CA SER A 652 47.43 -45.32 -18.97
C SER A 652 46.65 -45.71 -17.69
N HIS A 653 47.00 -46.85 -17.07
CA HIS A 653 46.44 -47.28 -15.78
C HIS A 653 46.73 -46.28 -14.65
N GLN A 654 47.95 -45.73 -14.61
CA GLN A 654 48.40 -44.67 -13.70
C GLN A 654 48.85 -43.44 -14.49
N PHE A 655 48.42 -42.25 -14.09
CA PHE A 655 48.64 -41.00 -14.84
C PHE A 655 48.79 -39.80 -13.91
N ARG A 656 49.40 -38.72 -14.41
CA ARG A 656 49.29 -37.39 -13.79
C ARG A 656 48.16 -36.58 -14.41
N VAL A 657 47.58 -35.72 -13.61
CA VAL A 657 46.55 -34.76 -14.01
C VAL A 657 47.25 -33.46 -14.40
N GLU A 658 47.06 -33.01 -15.64
CA GLU A 658 47.52 -31.69 -16.10
C GLU A 658 46.56 -30.59 -15.61
N GLU A 659 45.27 -30.87 -15.69
CA GLU A 659 44.20 -29.99 -15.22
C GLU A 659 42.98 -30.81 -14.78
N ILE A 660 42.27 -30.31 -13.77
CA ILE A 660 40.97 -30.82 -13.34
C ILE A 660 40.02 -29.64 -13.08
N GLU A 661 38.84 -29.67 -13.68
CA GLU A 661 37.79 -28.68 -13.48
C GLU A 661 36.51 -29.35 -12.97
N VAL A 662 35.82 -28.70 -12.04
CA VAL A 662 34.54 -29.18 -11.49
C VAL A 662 33.52 -28.07 -11.53
N PHE A 663 32.42 -28.32 -12.24
CA PHE A 663 31.32 -27.38 -12.45
C PHE A 663 30.09 -27.82 -11.66
N LYS A 664 29.38 -26.87 -11.05
CA LYS A 664 28.04 -27.07 -10.52
C LYS A 664 27.03 -27.03 -11.65
N ILE A 665 26.12 -28.01 -11.64
CA ILE A 665 24.98 -28.07 -12.55
C ILE A 665 23.72 -27.76 -11.74
N THR A 666 23.04 -26.68 -12.07
CA THR A 666 21.76 -26.29 -11.45
C THR A 666 20.63 -26.96 -12.23
N LEU A 667 20.33 -28.21 -11.88
CA LEU A 667 19.22 -29.00 -12.46
C LEU A 667 17.84 -28.36 -12.22
#